data_AF-D0KP21-F1
#
_entry.id   AF-D0KP21-F1
#
_cell.length_a   1.000
_cell.length_b   1.000
_cell.length_c   1.000
_cell.angle_alpha   90.00
_cell.angle_beta   90.00
_cell.angle_gamma   90.00
#
_symmetry.space_group_name_H-M   'P 1'
#
loop_
_entity.id
_entity.type
_entity.pdbx_description
1 polymer ?
#
loop_
_entity_poly.entity_id
_entity_poly.type
_entity_poly.pdbx_seq_one_letter_code
_entity_poly.pdbx_strand_id
1 'polypeptide(L)'
;MDELNYLFKPRSIAVVGASRHKEKVGNVIFRNLLSTFQGKLYPINTKAEDVEGVKAYKSVKEIPDDIDLGVIAVPREVVPQTMEEFVEKGVKASIVITAGFREVGEEKLENEVISIARKGGIRVLGPNTFGIITPEFNATFTYTDVKRGNVGLVVQSGGLGVYMLNWAQKYRIGISYMVSLGNQADVKEYEVINYLSKDAETRAIFVYLEGVSDGNAFLEELPEATRRKPVVFLKGGVSSSGASAAKTHTGSLAGSFEVFKAAVNTIGGILVDNLHDMLNLAKILMYSEPISEELLVITNSGGHGVLVSDEIDKNGLRLVEIPEWMKKELTKILPPTSLPKNPLDLTGDADRERYHNALKIVSSLDCTKLVIVQSLPMVSCSDVARVISNFKGKGVIGVTMGLDEDMALKILETTGIPGYTFPEDAVKAIKYYTSRPTPRKKIRTVQPIEAALELVKGKKTLKDFEALKLMEIYGIRTPKWGLANNENEAQNVADSIGYPVVMKISPDTPLHKTELKGVVVNVEKEDVKKVYSELSKITSRVLIQQQLNGLEVFIGGLKDPVFGHVILIGSGGIYVEVLKNVAYALSPVYEDEAQELLVESKIHDMLNARKRGYDESSIIRAITRVSRMIVDLNVKEMDINPLFVNENGAFAVDVRIVLE
;
A
#
# COMPACT_ATOMS: atom_id res chain seq x y z
N MET A 1 -23.95 -15.81 10.08
CA MET A 1 -23.39 -14.94 11.14
C MET A 1 -21.93 -14.73 10.80
N ASP A 2 -21.39 -13.52 10.96
CA ASP A 2 -19.97 -13.25 10.69
C ASP A 2 -19.10 -14.13 11.60
N GLU A 3 -18.12 -14.85 11.03
CA GLU A 3 -17.32 -15.85 11.75
C GLU A 3 -16.51 -15.22 12.90
N LEU A 4 -16.20 -13.92 12.80
CA LEU A 4 -15.44 -13.18 13.81
C LEU A 4 -16.29 -12.60 14.94
N ASN A 5 -17.63 -12.79 14.93
CA ASN A 5 -18.50 -12.22 15.96
C ASN A 5 -18.13 -12.68 17.37
N TYR A 6 -17.75 -13.94 17.56
CA TYR A 6 -17.34 -14.44 18.87
C TYR A 6 -16.00 -13.85 19.35
N LEU A 7 -15.16 -13.36 18.42
CA LEU A 7 -13.95 -12.64 18.77
C LEU A 7 -14.26 -11.19 19.19
N PHE A 8 -15.19 -10.51 18.52
CA PHE A 8 -15.44 -9.07 18.73
C PHE A 8 -16.60 -8.71 19.67
N LYS A 9 -17.57 -9.62 19.83
CA LYS A 9 -18.79 -9.43 20.65
C LYS A 9 -19.15 -10.71 21.44
N PRO A 10 -18.23 -11.25 22.27
CA PRO A 10 -18.52 -12.40 23.12
C PRO A 10 -19.45 -12.03 24.27
N ARG A 11 -20.21 -13.00 24.78
CA ARG A 11 -21.03 -12.84 26.01
C ARG A 11 -20.34 -13.39 27.26
N SER A 12 -19.37 -14.27 27.07
CA SER A 12 -18.56 -14.87 28.13
C SER A 12 -17.09 -15.01 27.70
N ILE A 13 -16.17 -14.67 28.61
CA ILE A 13 -14.72 -14.73 28.37
C ILE A 13 -14.02 -15.52 29.47
N ALA A 14 -13.17 -16.47 29.07
CA ALA A 14 -12.31 -17.25 29.94
C ALA A 14 -10.85 -16.80 29.77
N VAL A 15 -10.12 -16.51 30.86
CA VAL A 15 -8.71 -16.07 30.82
C VAL A 15 -7.81 -17.14 31.44
N VAL A 16 -7.12 -17.90 30.58
CA VAL A 16 -6.14 -18.92 30.96
C VAL A 16 -4.78 -18.28 31.19
N GLY A 17 -4.27 -18.40 32.42
CA GLY A 17 -3.08 -17.67 32.86
C GLY A 17 -3.39 -16.44 33.71
N ALA A 18 -4.66 -16.21 34.06
CA ALA A 18 -5.05 -15.27 35.09
C ALA A 18 -4.30 -15.58 36.40
N SER A 19 -3.92 -14.55 37.16
CA SER A 19 -2.98 -14.69 38.27
C SER A 19 -3.26 -13.65 39.36
N ARG A 20 -2.92 -13.93 40.62
CA ARG A 20 -2.96 -12.94 41.72
C ARG A 20 -1.77 -11.96 41.68
N HIS A 21 -0.71 -12.30 40.95
CA HIS A 21 0.44 -11.41 40.73
C HIS A 21 0.10 -10.36 39.69
N LYS A 22 0.04 -9.09 40.11
CA LYS A 22 -0.44 -7.95 39.32
C LYS A 22 0.40 -7.62 38.08
N GLU A 23 1.68 -8.02 38.08
CA GLU A 23 2.60 -7.75 36.98
C GLU A 23 2.56 -8.80 35.87
N LYS A 24 1.90 -9.95 36.10
CA LYS A 24 1.79 -10.98 35.06
C LYS A 24 0.79 -10.54 34.00
N VAL A 25 1.15 -10.74 32.73
CA VAL A 25 0.31 -10.45 31.55
C VAL A 25 -1.14 -10.92 31.73
N GLY A 26 -1.36 -12.16 32.17
CA GLY A 26 -2.70 -12.69 32.39
C GLY A 26 -3.51 -11.97 33.48
N ASN A 27 -2.87 -11.40 34.51
CA ASN A 27 -3.58 -10.53 35.47
C ASN A 27 -3.93 -9.18 34.85
N VAL A 28 -3.01 -8.56 34.11
CA VAL A 28 -3.26 -7.26 33.45
C VAL A 28 -4.45 -7.36 32.50
N ILE A 29 -4.48 -8.41 31.66
CA ILE A 29 -5.62 -8.70 30.78
C ILE A 29 -6.90 -8.89 31.59
N PHE A 30 -6.86 -9.70 32.65
CA PHE A 30 -8.05 -9.96 33.46
C PHE A 30 -8.60 -8.69 34.11
N ARG A 31 -7.73 -7.80 34.62
CA ARG A 31 -8.11 -6.51 35.19
C ARG A 31 -8.71 -5.56 34.16
N ASN A 32 -8.13 -5.52 32.95
CA ASN A 32 -8.65 -4.72 31.84
C ASN A 32 -10.03 -5.22 31.39
N LEU A 33 -10.23 -6.53 31.33
CA LEU A 33 -11.54 -7.12 31.05
C LEU A 33 -12.52 -6.80 32.17
N LEU A 34 -12.14 -6.95 33.43
CA LEU A 34 -12.99 -6.67 34.58
C LEU A 34 -13.47 -5.22 34.64
N SER A 35 -12.67 -4.26 34.16
CA SER A 35 -13.03 -2.84 34.12
C SER A 35 -13.85 -2.44 32.91
N THR A 36 -13.91 -3.25 31.85
CA THR A 36 -14.52 -2.87 30.56
C THR A 36 -15.69 -3.76 30.15
N PHE A 37 -15.56 -5.09 30.30
CA PHE A 37 -16.51 -6.07 29.82
C PHE A 37 -17.69 -6.23 30.79
N GLN A 38 -18.90 -6.20 30.25
CA GLN A 38 -20.14 -6.32 31.03
C GLN A 38 -20.69 -7.76 31.06
N GLY A 39 -20.09 -8.69 30.31
CA GLY A 39 -20.49 -10.09 30.26
C GLY A 39 -19.86 -10.94 31.37
N LYS A 40 -19.95 -12.27 31.24
CA LYS A 40 -19.42 -13.19 32.25
C LYS A 40 -17.91 -13.40 32.09
N LEU A 41 -17.14 -13.26 33.18
CA LEU A 41 -15.68 -13.42 33.18
C LEU A 41 -15.24 -14.57 34.09
N TYR A 42 -14.36 -15.42 33.58
CA TYR A 42 -13.83 -16.58 34.31
C TYR A 42 -12.30 -16.58 34.30
N PRO A 43 -11.63 -16.36 35.45
CA PRO A 43 -10.20 -16.56 35.55
C PRO A 43 -9.88 -18.05 35.71
N ILE A 44 -8.88 -18.54 34.95
CA ILE A 44 -8.39 -19.91 35.06
C ILE A 44 -6.98 -19.89 35.66
N ASN A 45 -6.86 -20.50 36.84
CA ASN A 45 -5.63 -20.62 37.60
C ASN A 45 -5.64 -21.93 38.40
N THR A 46 -4.59 -22.74 38.27
CA THR A 46 -4.52 -24.06 38.92
C THR A 46 -4.30 -24.01 40.43
N LYS A 47 -3.89 -22.86 40.99
CA LYS A 47 -3.48 -22.70 42.40
C LYS A 47 -4.35 -21.72 43.19
N ALA A 48 -4.93 -20.73 42.55
CA ALA A 48 -5.71 -19.69 43.22
C ALA A 48 -7.19 -20.08 43.30
N GLU A 49 -7.85 -19.76 44.41
CA GLU A 49 -9.31 -19.91 44.57
C GLU A 49 -10.07 -18.72 43.95
N ASP A 50 -9.43 -17.54 43.90
CA ASP A 50 -9.94 -16.32 43.30
C ASP A 50 -8.83 -15.49 42.62
N VAL A 51 -9.22 -14.65 41.67
CA VAL A 51 -8.36 -13.63 41.04
C VAL A 51 -9.16 -12.33 40.96
N GLU A 52 -8.62 -11.24 41.52
CA GLU A 52 -9.30 -9.93 41.62
C GLU A 52 -10.74 -10.02 42.17
N GLY A 53 -10.97 -10.93 43.15
CA GLY A 53 -12.27 -11.15 43.78
C GLY A 53 -13.26 -11.99 42.97
N VAL A 54 -12.87 -12.48 41.79
CA VAL A 54 -13.68 -13.39 40.96
C VAL A 54 -13.22 -14.83 41.17
N LYS A 55 -14.16 -15.75 41.39
CA LYS A 55 -13.89 -17.18 41.58
C LYS A 55 -13.05 -17.73 40.42
N ALA A 56 -11.92 -18.35 40.76
CA ALA A 56 -11.04 -19.00 39.80
C ALA A 56 -11.37 -20.49 39.64
N TYR A 57 -11.14 -20.99 38.43
CA TYR A 57 -11.33 -22.40 38.06
C TYR A 57 -9.98 -23.02 37.69
N LYS A 58 -9.80 -24.32 37.89
CA LYS A 58 -8.52 -24.98 37.57
C LYS A 58 -8.37 -25.28 36.09
N SER A 59 -9.50 -25.50 35.42
CA SER A 59 -9.60 -25.76 33.98
C SER A 59 -10.86 -25.09 33.45
N VAL A 60 -10.85 -24.74 32.17
CA VAL A 60 -12.03 -24.22 31.46
C VAL A 60 -13.22 -25.20 31.50
N LYS A 61 -12.95 -26.50 31.63
CA LYS A 61 -13.96 -27.57 31.68
C LYS A 61 -14.82 -27.51 32.94
N GLU A 62 -14.29 -26.96 34.03
CA GLU A 62 -14.99 -26.84 35.31
C GLU A 62 -16.00 -25.68 35.33
N ILE A 63 -15.96 -24.80 34.32
CA ILE A 63 -16.87 -23.66 34.23
C ILE A 63 -18.27 -24.20 33.86
N PRO A 64 -19.33 -23.87 34.62
CA PRO A 64 -20.67 -24.39 34.34
C PRO A 64 -21.31 -23.76 33.09
N ASP A 65 -20.92 -22.53 32.76
CA ASP A 65 -21.45 -21.76 31.63
C ASP A 65 -20.74 -22.07 30.31
N ASP A 66 -21.38 -21.72 29.19
CA ASP A 66 -20.75 -21.70 27.87
C ASP A 66 -19.73 -20.56 27.75
N ILE A 67 -18.67 -20.79 27.00
CA ILE A 67 -17.58 -19.83 26.78
C ILE A 67 -17.55 -19.43 25.31
N ASP A 68 -17.82 -18.16 25.02
CA ASP A 68 -17.75 -17.63 23.65
C ASP A 68 -16.28 -17.40 23.24
N LEU A 69 -15.47 -16.79 24.12
CA LEU A 69 -14.07 -16.40 23.86
C LEU A 69 -13.11 -16.89 24.95
N GLY A 70 -12.01 -17.52 24.55
CA GLY A 70 -10.88 -17.84 25.42
C GLY A 70 -9.67 -16.92 25.18
N VAL A 71 -8.98 -16.51 26.24
CA VAL A 71 -7.71 -15.77 26.16
C VAL A 71 -6.61 -16.60 26.82
N ILE A 72 -5.55 -16.91 26.07
CA ILE A 72 -4.45 -17.78 26.51
C ILE A 72 -3.20 -16.93 26.74
N ALA A 73 -2.73 -16.88 27.99
CA ALA A 73 -1.54 -16.17 28.45
C ALA A 73 -0.65 -17.04 29.36
N VAL A 74 -0.43 -18.29 28.95
CA VAL A 74 0.41 -19.30 29.64
C VAL A 74 1.64 -19.66 28.77
N PRO A 75 2.68 -20.34 29.30
CA PRO A 75 3.82 -20.78 28.49
C PRO A 75 3.41 -21.59 27.27
N ARG A 76 4.16 -21.44 26.16
CA ARG A 76 3.81 -22.01 24.84
C ARG A 76 3.61 -23.52 24.86
N GLU A 77 4.32 -24.22 25.74
CA GLU A 77 4.26 -25.68 25.90
C GLU A 77 2.90 -26.16 26.42
N VAL A 78 2.14 -25.27 27.07
CA VAL A 78 0.81 -25.55 27.65
C VAL A 78 -0.33 -25.16 26.69
N VAL A 79 -0.02 -24.41 25.63
CA VAL A 79 -1.03 -23.89 24.69
C VAL A 79 -1.76 -25.01 23.92
N PRO A 80 -1.10 -26.07 23.40
CA PRO A 80 -1.80 -27.17 22.73
C PRO A 80 -2.84 -27.83 23.64
N GLN A 81 -2.45 -28.22 24.85
CA GLN A 81 -3.36 -28.81 25.83
C GLN A 81 -4.53 -27.88 26.16
N THR A 82 -4.26 -26.59 26.38
CA THR A 82 -5.31 -25.60 26.64
C THR A 82 -6.30 -25.49 25.49
N MET A 83 -5.81 -25.54 24.24
CA MET A 83 -6.65 -25.53 23.05
C MET A 83 -7.51 -26.79 22.94
N GLU A 84 -7.00 -27.96 23.32
CA GLU A 84 -7.82 -29.19 23.41
C GLU A 84 -8.96 -29.02 24.42
N GLU A 85 -8.69 -28.44 25.59
CA GLU A 85 -9.75 -28.16 26.56
C GLU A 85 -10.80 -27.17 26.02
N PHE A 86 -10.38 -26.20 25.21
CA PHE A 86 -11.29 -25.27 24.54
C PHE A 86 -12.18 -26.00 23.53
N VAL A 87 -11.63 -26.95 22.76
CA VAL A 87 -12.39 -27.80 21.84
C VAL A 87 -13.42 -28.63 22.59
N GLU A 88 -13.01 -29.32 23.66
CA GLU A 88 -13.91 -30.13 24.50
C GLU A 88 -15.04 -29.30 25.12
N LYS A 89 -14.73 -28.07 25.55
CA LYS A 89 -15.71 -27.14 26.13
C LYS A 89 -16.58 -26.45 25.08
N GLY A 90 -16.24 -26.54 23.79
CA GLY A 90 -16.99 -25.95 22.70
C GLY A 90 -16.81 -24.44 22.53
N VAL A 91 -15.67 -23.90 22.97
CA VAL A 91 -15.28 -22.48 22.80
C VAL A 91 -15.32 -22.10 21.32
N LYS A 92 -15.72 -20.85 21.00
CA LYS A 92 -15.91 -20.43 19.59
C LYS A 92 -14.73 -19.64 19.02
N ALA A 93 -14.06 -18.85 19.84
CA ALA A 93 -12.89 -18.07 19.45
C ALA A 93 -11.80 -18.09 20.52
N SER A 94 -10.55 -17.89 20.12
CA SER A 94 -9.41 -17.79 21.03
C SER A 94 -8.45 -16.68 20.66
N ILE A 95 -7.96 -15.95 21.66
CA ILE A 95 -6.83 -15.02 21.55
C ILE A 95 -5.62 -15.68 22.21
N VAL A 96 -4.56 -15.94 21.44
CA VAL A 96 -3.32 -16.54 21.96
C VAL A 96 -2.25 -15.47 22.10
N ILE A 97 -2.14 -14.92 23.31
CA ILE A 97 -1.17 -13.85 23.63
C ILE A 97 0.27 -14.38 23.59
N THR A 98 0.44 -15.63 23.99
CA THR A 98 1.72 -16.30 24.12
C THR A 98 2.57 -16.25 22.85
N ALA A 99 3.83 -15.89 23.00
CA ALA A 99 4.86 -15.93 21.96
C ALA A 99 5.70 -17.22 22.04
N GLY A 100 6.70 -17.33 21.17
CA GLY A 100 7.61 -18.45 21.02
C GLY A 100 7.18 -19.49 19.98
N PHE A 101 6.53 -19.06 18.88
CA PHE A 101 6.03 -19.93 17.80
C PHE A 101 6.84 -19.74 16.51
N ARG A 102 6.20 -19.54 15.35
CA ARG A 102 6.86 -19.42 14.04
C ARG A 102 7.93 -18.33 14.00
N GLU A 103 7.74 -17.23 14.74
CA GLU A 103 8.68 -16.11 14.82
C GLU A 103 10.04 -16.46 15.44
N VAL A 104 10.12 -17.56 16.18
CA VAL A 104 11.39 -18.12 16.70
C VAL A 104 11.76 -19.46 16.06
N GLY A 105 11.09 -19.84 14.97
CA GLY A 105 11.34 -21.08 14.23
C GLY A 105 10.52 -22.30 14.67
N GLU A 106 9.60 -22.15 15.63
CA GLU A 106 8.73 -23.24 16.13
C GLU A 106 7.41 -23.36 15.34
N GLU A 107 7.52 -23.41 14.01
CA GLU A 107 6.36 -23.49 13.10
C GLU A 107 5.53 -24.77 13.31
N LYS A 108 6.15 -25.87 13.73
CA LYS A 108 5.46 -27.13 14.01
C LYS A 108 4.46 -26.99 15.17
N LEU A 109 4.87 -26.31 16.25
CA LEU A 109 4.02 -26.07 17.41
C LEU A 109 2.86 -25.13 17.05
N GLU A 110 3.11 -24.10 16.23
CA GLU A 110 2.05 -23.23 15.71
C GLU A 110 1.01 -24.03 14.92
N ASN A 111 1.47 -24.85 13.98
CA ASN A 111 0.61 -25.68 13.15
C ASN A 111 -0.18 -26.71 13.96
N GLU A 112 0.40 -27.27 15.03
CA GLU A 112 -0.29 -28.15 15.97
C GLU A 112 -1.45 -27.43 16.65
N VAL A 113 -1.21 -26.26 17.26
CA VAL A 113 -2.23 -25.45 17.94
C VAL A 113 -3.37 -25.09 16.98
N ILE A 114 -3.04 -24.63 15.77
CA ILE A 114 -4.05 -24.26 14.76
C ILE A 114 -4.80 -25.49 14.25
N SER A 115 -4.16 -26.64 14.11
CA SER A 115 -4.82 -27.90 13.72
C SER A 115 -5.84 -28.34 14.78
N ILE A 116 -5.50 -28.25 16.06
CA ILE A 116 -6.42 -28.53 17.17
C ILE A 116 -7.61 -27.56 17.12
N ALA A 117 -7.34 -26.25 17.02
CA ALA A 117 -8.38 -25.22 16.95
C ALA A 117 -9.36 -25.46 15.77
N ARG A 118 -8.84 -25.75 14.58
CA ARG A 118 -9.65 -26.02 13.38
C ARG A 118 -10.55 -27.25 13.54
N LYS A 119 -10.07 -28.32 14.20
CA LYS A 119 -10.90 -29.51 14.48
C LYS A 119 -12.12 -29.19 15.35
N GLY A 120 -11.99 -28.23 16.27
CA GLY A 120 -13.11 -27.76 17.09
C GLY A 120 -13.90 -26.59 16.50
N GLY A 121 -13.56 -26.11 15.30
CA GLY A 121 -14.18 -24.93 14.70
C GLY A 121 -13.87 -23.62 15.44
N ILE A 122 -12.72 -23.55 16.12
CA ILE A 122 -12.28 -22.37 16.88
C ILE A 122 -11.48 -21.44 15.98
N ARG A 123 -11.91 -20.18 15.85
CA ARG A 123 -11.12 -19.14 15.19
C ARG A 123 -10.04 -18.58 16.13
N VAL A 124 -8.81 -18.40 15.64
CA VAL A 124 -7.67 -18.01 16.49
C VAL A 124 -7.03 -16.69 16.06
N LEU A 125 -6.99 -15.72 16.97
CA LEU A 125 -6.16 -14.52 16.83
C LEU A 125 -4.77 -14.74 17.44
N GLY A 126 -3.73 -14.42 16.68
CA GLY A 126 -2.33 -14.67 17.04
C GLY A 126 -1.78 -15.94 16.39
N PRO A 127 -0.91 -16.72 17.08
CA PRO A 127 -0.33 -16.44 18.40
C PRO A 127 0.58 -15.21 18.39
N ASN A 128 1.29 -14.94 19.50
CA ASN A 128 2.17 -13.79 19.64
C ASN A 128 1.45 -12.46 19.34
N THR A 129 0.24 -12.29 19.90
CA THR A 129 -0.55 -11.07 19.73
C THR A 129 -0.57 -10.23 21.01
N PHE A 130 -0.65 -8.92 20.84
CA PHE A 130 -0.93 -7.99 21.93
C PHE A 130 -2.39 -8.07 22.45
N GLY A 131 -3.27 -8.76 21.73
CA GLY A 131 -4.70 -8.86 22.01
C GLY A 131 -5.53 -7.86 21.21
N ILE A 132 -6.75 -7.58 21.69
CA ILE A 132 -7.70 -6.68 21.05
C ILE A 132 -8.35 -5.70 22.03
N ILE A 133 -8.69 -4.53 21.51
CA ILE A 133 -9.61 -3.58 22.11
C ILE A 133 -10.81 -3.48 21.18
N THR A 134 -12.00 -3.63 21.74
CA THR A 134 -13.27 -3.44 21.05
C THR A 134 -14.06 -2.36 21.76
N PRO A 135 -15.21 -1.92 21.23
CA PRO A 135 -16.11 -1.08 21.98
C PRO A 135 -16.50 -1.73 23.32
N GLU A 136 -16.67 -3.05 23.37
CA GLU A 136 -17.22 -3.74 24.53
C GLU A 136 -16.18 -4.15 25.58
N PHE A 137 -14.93 -4.36 25.21
CA PHE A 137 -13.91 -4.84 26.15
C PHE A 137 -12.46 -4.55 25.70
N ASN A 138 -11.55 -4.63 26.67
CA ASN A 138 -10.11 -4.57 26.46
C ASN A 138 -9.46 -5.89 26.91
N ALA A 139 -9.05 -6.72 25.95
CA ALA A 139 -8.33 -7.98 26.17
C ALA A 139 -6.82 -7.86 25.88
N THR A 140 -6.24 -6.67 26.13
CA THR A 140 -4.81 -6.42 25.98
C THR A 140 -4.11 -6.30 27.33
N PHE A 141 -2.78 -6.21 27.31
CA PHE A 141 -1.94 -6.00 28.48
C PHE A 141 -1.28 -4.61 28.51
N THR A 142 -1.94 -3.56 28.00
CA THR A 142 -1.56 -2.15 28.23
C THR A 142 -2.46 -1.50 29.28
N TYR A 143 -1.92 -0.47 29.94
CA TYR A 143 -2.66 0.42 30.84
C TYR A 143 -3.16 1.70 30.15
N THR A 144 -2.99 1.82 28.83
CA THR A 144 -3.44 2.99 28.07
C THR A 144 -4.95 3.17 28.26
N ASP A 145 -5.38 4.35 28.72
CA ASP A 145 -6.78 4.73 28.79
C ASP A 145 -7.24 5.09 27.37
N VAL A 146 -7.84 4.11 26.70
CA VAL A 146 -8.25 4.22 25.31
C VAL A 146 -9.65 4.80 25.25
N LYS A 147 -9.73 6.06 24.83
CA LYS A 147 -11.01 6.72 24.57
C LYS A 147 -11.72 6.03 23.42
N ARG A 148 -13.01 5.75 23.58
CA ARG A 148 -13.86 5.31 22.46
C ARG A 148 -13.92 6.40 21.39
N GLY A 149 -13.90 5.96 20.14
CA GLY A 149 -14.14 6.82 18.99
C GLY A 149 -14.29 5.98 17.73
N ASN A 150 -13.70 6.46 16.64
CA ASN A 150 -14.04 6.07 15.28
C ASN A 150 -12.81 5.64 14.45
N VAL A 151 -11.65 5.47 15.08
CA VAL A 151 -10.44 4.97 14.42
C VAL A 151 -10.26 3.47 14.70
N GLY A 152 -10.22 2.68 13.63
CA GLY A 152 -9.83 1.27 13.69
C GLY A 152 -8.32 1.12 13.50
N LEU A 153 -7.65 0.35 14.37
CA LEU A 153 -6.23 0.02 14.25
C LEU A 153 -6.08 -1.48 14.02
N VAL A 154 -5.34 -1.86 12.98
CA VAL A 154 -5.01 -3.26 12.64
C VAL A 154 -3.50 -3.36 12.50
N VAL A 155 -2.83 -4.03 13.43
CA VAL A 155 -1.36 -3.96 13.51
C VAL A 155 -0.75 -5.34 13.65
N GLN A 156 0.21 -5.67 12.79
CA GLN A 156 0.98 -6.90 12.91
C GLN A 156 1.95 -6.86 14.11
N SER A 157 2.63 -5.73 14.31
CA SER A 157 3.51 -5.51 15.46
C SER A 157 2.75 -4.99 16.67
N GLY A 158 2.77 -5.75 17.77
CA GLY A 158 2.17 -5.35 19.05
C GLY A 158 2.80 -4.09 19.66
N GLY A 159 4.14 -4.00 19.62
CA GLY A 159 4.87 -2.85 20.17
C GLY A 159 4.54 -1.54 19.46
N LEU A 160 4.44 -1.58 18.12
CA LEU A 160 3.99 -0.43 17.34
C LEU A 160 2.53 -0.07 17.64
N GLY A 161 1.68 -1.08 17.81
CA GLY A 161 0.29 -0.89 18.25
C GLY A 161 0.17 -0.11 19.56
N VAL A 162 0.97 -0.47 20.57
CA VAL A 162 0.99 0.25 21.86
C VAL A 162 1.40 1.70 21.68
N TYR A 163 2.41 1.98 20.85
CA TYR A 163 2.82 3.35 20.56
C TYR A 163 1.68 4.15 19.89
N MET A 164 1.02 3.56 18.89
CA MET A 164 -0.12 4.19 18.21
C MET A 164 -1.28 4.47 19.15
N LEU A 165 -1.56 3.58 20.12
CA LEU A 165 -2.57 3.80 21.16
C LEU A 165 -2.20 4.98 22.08
N ASN A 166 -0.95 5.05 22.53
CA ASN A 166 -0.46 6.16 23.37
C ASN A 166 -0.50 7.50 22.60
N TRP A 167 -0.17 7.47 21.31
CA TRP A 167 -0.29 8.64 20.46
C TRP A 167 -1.75 9.07 20.31
N ALA A 168 -2.67 8.13 20.03
CA ALA A 168 -4.09 8.41 19.94
C ALA A 168 -4.64 9.02 21.24
N GLN A 169 -4.21 8.50 22.40
CA GLN A 169 -4.54 9.07 23.70
C GLN A 169 -4.03 10.53 23.84
N LYS A 170 -2.77 10.80 23.47
CA LYS A 170 -2.16 12.14 23.53
C LYS A 170 -2.96 13.16 22.71
N TYR A 171 -3.34 12.80 21.49
CA TYR A 171 -4.06 13.66 20.53
C TYR A 171 -5.59 13.53 20.60
N ARG A 172 -6.11 12.85 21.63
CA ARG A 172 -7.55 12.64 21.88
C ARG A 172 -8.30 12.00 20.71
N ILE A 173 -7.61 11.20 19.91
CA ILE A 173 -8.20 10.41 18.84
C ILE A 173 -8.79 9.16 19.46
N GLY A 174 -10.11 9.02 19.33
CA GLY A 174 -10.82 7.90 19.90
C GLY A 174 -10.71 6.66 19.00
N ILE A 175 -10.52 5.51 19.62
CA ILE A 175 -10.35 4.21 18.96
C ILE A 175 -11.71 3.49 18.96
N SER A 176 -12.14 2.99 17.81
CA SER A 176 -13.28 2.07 17.71
C SER A 176 -12.83 0.65 18.01
N TYR A 177 -11.76 0.21 17.35
CA TYR A 177 -11.15 -1.10 17.50
C TYR A 177 -9.63 -0.99 17.45
N MET A 178 -8.93 -1.83 18.22
CA MET A 178 -7.52 -2.13 18.00
C MET A 178 -7.36 -3.64 17.95
N VAL A 179 -6.74 -4.14 16.88
CA VAL A 179 -6.50 -5.57 16.68
C VAL A 179 -5.01 -5.77 16.43
N SER A 180 -4.33 -6.40 17.39
CA SER A 180 -3.01 -6.93 17.15
C SER A 180 -3.12 -8.31 16.52
N LEU A 181 -2.51 -8.45 15.36
CA LEU A 181 -2.61 -9.61 14.51
C LEU A 181 -1.60 -10.71 14.90
N GLY A 182 -0.42 -10.31 15.40
CA GLY A 182 0.66 -11.23 15.74
C GLY A 182 1.13 -12.04 14.53
N ASN A 183 1.26 -13.35 14.70
CA ASN A 183 1.70 -14.25 13.63
C ASN A 183 0.63 -14.47 12.56
N GLN A 184 -0.64 -14.11 12.82
CA GLN A 184 -1.76 -14.30 11.91
C GLN A 184 -1.88 -15.75 11.42
N ALA A 185 -1.78 -16.72 12.33
CA ALA A 185 -1.76 -18.12 11.93
C ALA A 185 -3.15 -18.59 11.40
N ASP A 186 -4.23 -18.07 11.97
CA ASP A 186 -5.61 -18.32 11.50
C ASP A 186 -6.32 -17.04 11.05
N VAL A 187 -6.73 -16.15 11.98
CA VAL A 187 -7.39 -14.88 11.63
C VAL A 187 -6.44 -13.95 10.87
N LYS A 188 -6.85 -13.52 9.68
CA LYS A 188 -6.04 -12.71 8.75
C LYS A 188 -6.42 -11.23 8.75
N GLU A 189 -5.52 -10.41 8.22
CA GLU A 189 -5.67 -8.96 8.14
C GLU A 189 -6.88 -8.56 7.31
N TYR A 190 -7.12 -9.24 6.18
CA TYR A 190 -8.22 -8.88 5.28
C TYR A 190 -9.58 -9.16 5.91
N GLU A 191 -9.71 -10.22 6.71
CA GLU A 191 -10.95 -10.54 7.43
C GLU A 191 -11.26 -9.47 8.48
N VAL A 192 -10.24 -9.06 9.24
CA VAL A 192 -10.35 -8.00 10.25
C VAL A 192 -10.71 -6.67 9.59
N ILE A 193 -9.99 -6.26 8.55
CA ILE A 193 -10.29 -5.02 7.82
C ILE A 193 -11.71 -5.05 7.26
N ASN A 194 -12.16 -6.18 6.68
CA ASN A 194 -13.52 -6.32 6.16
C ASN A 194 -14.57 -6.19 7.28
N TYR A 195 -14.35 -6.82 8.43
CA TYR A 195 -15.22 -6.70 9.61
C TYR A 195 -15.34 -5.23 10.07
N LEU A 196 -14.21 -4.55 10.26
CA LEU A 196 -14.16 -3.14 10.69
C LEU A 196 -14.78 -2.20 9.63
N SER A 197 -14.69 -2.55 8.34
CA SER A 197 -15.30 -1.76 7.27
C SER A 197 -16.83 -1.74 7.31
N LYS A 198 -17.45 -2.74 7.94
CA LYS A 198 -18.91 -2.88 8.07
C LYS A 198 -19.47 -2.26 9.35
N ASP A 199 -18.61 -2.02 10.35
CA ASP A 199 -19.00 -1.40 11.62
C ASP A 199 -19.50 0.04 11.44
N ALA A 200 -20.50 0.49 12.19
CA ALA A 200 -21.04 1.85 11.98
C ALA A 200 -20.16 2.95 12.61
N GLU A 201 -19.45 2.64 13.70
CA GLU A 201 -18.68 3.62 14.47
C GLU A 201 -17.30 3.89 13.86
N THR A 202 -16.69 2.87 13.24
CA THR A 202 -15.39 3.01 12.58
C THR A 202 -15.52 3.91 11.35
N ARG A 203 -14.79 5.02 11.29
CA ARG A 203 -14.72 5.94 10.13
C ARG A 203 -13.52 5.69 9.24
N ALA A 204 -12.37 5.31 9.80
CA ALA A 204 -11.15 5.00 9.06
C ALA A 204 -10.39 3.86 9.73
N ILE A 205 -9.65 3.08 8.93
CA ILE A 205 -8.88 1.93 9.40
C ILE A 205 -7.40 2.18 9.09
N PHE A 206 -6.54 2.10 10.09
CA PHE A 206 -5.08 2.23 9.96
C PHE A 206 -4.45 0.88 10.15
N VAL A 207 -3.70 0.46 9.15
CA VAL A 207 -3.16 -0.89 9.02
C VAL A 207 -1.64 -0.81 8.97
N TYR A 208 -0.97 -1.49 9.90
CA TYR A 208 0.46 -1.73 9.81
C TYR A 208 0.71 -3.22 9.51
N LEU A 209 1.38 -3.48 8.40
CA LEU A 209 1.74 -4.83 7.95
C LEU A 209 3.24 -4.94 7.69
N GLU A 210 3.81 -6.09 8.06
CA GLU A 210 5.16 -6.53 7.67
C GLU A 210 5.09 -7.52 6.51
N GLY A 211 4.01 -8.30 6.44
CA GLY A 211 3.67 -9.18 5.34
C GLY A 211 2.16 -9.23 5.10
N VAL A 212 1.77 -9.71 3.93
CA VAL A 212 0.37 -10.02 3.59
C VAL A 212 0.22 -11.52 3.64
N SER A 213 -0.85 -12.00 4.28
CA SER A 213 -1.04 -13.43 4.55
C SER A 213 -1.56 -14.20 3.33
N ASP A 214 -2.43 -13.57 2.54
CA ASP A 214 -2.99 -14.11 1.31
C ASP A 214 -3.27 -12.96 0.33
N GLY A 215 -2.45 -12.84 -0.71
CA GLY A 215 -2.59 -11.75 -1.68
C GLY A 215 -3.82 -11.89 -2.58
N ASN A 216 -4.35 -13.09 -2.81
CA ASN A 216 -5.57 -13.26 -3.59
C ASN A 216 -6.79 -12.78 -2.78
N ALA A 217 -6.91 -13.22 -1.53
CA ALA A 217 -7.97 -12.76 -0.64
C ALA A 217 -7.88 -11.24 -0.39
N PHE A 218 -6.66 -10.70 -0.25
CA PHE A 218 -6.42 -9.26 -0.13
C PHE A 218 -7.01 -8.49 -1.33
N LEU A 219 -6.78 -8.95 -2.56
CA LEU A 219 -7.26 -8.30 -3.79
C LEU A 219 -8.75 -8.53 -4.05
N GLU A 220 -9.32 -9.60 -3.51
CA GLU A 220 -10.73 -9.94 -3.70
C GLU A 220 -11.65 -9.23 -2.70
N GLU A 221 -11.27 -9.20 -1.42
CA GLU A 221 -12.11 -8.73 -0.31
C GLU A 221 -11.97 -7.23 -0.04
N LEU A 222 -10.75 -6.70 -0.13
CA LEU A 222 -10.48 -5.33 0.31
C LEU A 222 -11.00 -4.21 -0.61
N PRO A 223 -11.21 -4.38 -1.94
CA PRO A 223 -11.82 -3.33 -2.75
C PRO A 223 -13.18 -2.85 -2.23
N GLU A 224 -13.98 -3.75 -1.64
CA GLU A 224 -15.26 -3.37 -1.03
C GLU A 224 -15.08 -2.68 0.33
N ALA A 225 -14.11 -3.14 1.13
CA ALA A 225 -13.79 -2.53 2.41
C ALA A 225 -13.31 -1.09 2.26
N THR A 226 -12.38 -0.87 1.32
CA THR A 226 -11.88 0.47 1.00
C THR A 226 -12.99 1.32 0.40
N ARG A 227 -13.84 0.81 -0.53
CA ARG A 227 -14.95 1.59 -1.08
C ARG A 227 -15.85 2.18 0.02
N ARG A 228 -16.11 1.42 1.09
CA ARG A 228 -16.90 1.88 2.24
C ARG A 228 -16.15 2.94 3.06
N LYS A 229 -14.86 2.73 3.33
CA LYS A 229 -14.09 3.57 4.27
C LYS A 229 -12.62 3.72 3.88
N PRO A 230 -12.00 4.86 4.18
CA PRO A 230 -10.54 5.00 4.05
C PRO A 230 -9.81 3.91 4.85
N VAL A 231 -8.92 3.18 4.15
CA VAL A 231 -7.98 2.23 4.77
C VAL A 231 -6.56 2.71 4.47
N VAL A 232 -5.83 3.06 5.51
CA VAL A 232 -4.46 3.59 5.45
C VAL A 232 -3.49 2.48 5.75
N PHE A 233 -2.51 2.24 4.88
CA PHE A 233 -1.49 1.21 5.02
C PHE A 233 -0.12 1.82 5.30
N LEU A 234 0.59 1.25 6.27
CA LEU A 234 2.02 1.44 6.48
C LEU A 234 2.70 0.08 6.37
N LYS A 235 3.70 -0.01 5.48
CA LYS A 235 4.44 -1.24 5.24
C LYS A 235 5.77 -1.23 5.99
N GLY A 236 5.97 -2.19 6.88
CA GLY A 236 7.29 -2.51 7.43
C GLY A 236 8.13 -3.28 6.41
N GLY A 237 9.46 -3.18 6.51
CA GLY A 237 10.39 -3.99 5.70
C GLY A 237 10.48 -3.59 4.22
N VAL A 238 10.43 -2.29 3.92
CA VAL A 238 10.52 -1.75 2.54
C VAL A 238 11.91 -1.90 1.93
N SER A 239 12.97 -1.71 2.71
CA SER A 239 14.36 -1.88 2.26
C SER A 239 14.84 -3.32 2.45
N SER A 240 15.94 -3.71 1.79
CA SER A 240 16.55 -5.04 1.99
C SER A 240 16.90 -5.32 3.45
N SER A 241 17.48 -4.33 4.15
CA SER A 241 17.77 -4.43 5.59
C SER A 241 16.51 -4.53 6.44
N GLY A 242 15.47 -3.73 6.12
CA GLY A 242 14.19 -3.79 6.82
C GLY A 242 13.45 -5.11 6.60
N ALA A 243 13.47 -5.62 5.36
CA ALA A 243 12.89 -6.91 4.98
C ALA A 243 13.58 -8.06 5.73
N SER A 244 14.90 -8.01 5.85
CA SER A 244 15.68 -8.97 6.66
C SER A 244 15.26 -8.94 8.14
N ALA A 245 15.14 -7.74 8.73
CA ALA A 245 14.70 -7.58 10.11
C ALA A 245 13.27 -8.09 10.34
N ALA A 246 12.34 -7.78 9.42
CA ALA A 246 10.96 -8.27 9.48
C ALA A 246 10.88 -9.81 9.37
N LYS A 247 11.68 -10.42 8.49
CA LYS A 247 11.75 -11.88 8.34
C LYS A 247 12.16 -12.57 9.65
N THR A 248 13.16 -12.03 10.35
CA THR A 248 13.58 -12.56 11.66
C THR A 248 12.58 -12.29 12.78
N HIS A 249 11.63 -11.37 12.58
CA HIS A 249 10.69 -10.91 13.61
C HIS A 249 9.29 -11.54 13.50
N THR A 250 8.82 -11.91 12.28
CA THR A 250 7.48 -12.51 12.07
C THR A 250 7.51 -13.85 11.32
N GLY A 251 8.67 -14.26 10.81
CA GLY A 251 8.83 -15.45 9.98
C GLY A 251 8.12 -15.36 8.61
N SER A 252 7.60 -14.19 8.23
CA SER A 252 6.90 -13.99 6.95
C SER A 252 7.88 -13.72 5.79
N LEU A 253 7.49 -14.09 4.57
CA LEU A 253 8.28 -13.79 3.38
C LEU A 253 8.12 -12.29 3.07
N ALA A 254 9.23 -11.55 3.02
CA ALA A 254 9.18 -10.15 2.60
C ALA A 254 8.95 -10.08 1.09
N GLY A 255 7.72 -9.73 0.69
CA GLY A 255 7.37 -9.45 -0.71
C GLY A 255 7.92 -8.11 -1.20
N SER A 256 7.90 -7.90 -2.52
CA SER A 256 8.34 -6.63 -3.12
C SER A 256 7.47 -5.46 -2.65
N PHE A 257 8.10 -4.38 -2.17
CA PHE A 257 7.37 -3.16 -1.78
C PHE A 257 6.60 -2.56 -2.96
N GLU A 258 7.19 -2.56 -4.16
CA GLU A 258 6.53 -1.99 -5.33
C GLU A 258 5.29 -2.81 -5.74
N VAL A 259 5.32 -4.13 -5.57
CA VAL A 259 4.15 -4.98 -5.79
C VAL A 259 3.09 -4.75 -4.71
N PHE A 260 3.50 -4.59 -3.45
CA PHE A 260 2.58 -4.21 -2.37
C PHE A 260 1.94 -2.84 -2.61
N LYS A 261 2.71 -1.86 -3.08
CA LYS A 261 2.20 -0.53 -3.48
C LYS A 261 1.18 -0.64 -4.61
N ALA A 262 1.48 -1.41 -5.65
CA ALA A 262 0.54 -1.69 -6.74
C ALA A 262 -0.74 -2.38 -6.23
N ALA A 263 -0.62 -3.30 -5.27
CA ALA A 263 -1.76 -3.97 -4.64
C ALA A 263 -2.63 -3.00 -3.83
N VAL A 264 -2.03 -2.17 -2.97
CA VAL A 264 -2.75 -1.15 -2.18
C VAL A 264 -3.45 -0.15 -3.10
N ASN A 265 -2.79 0.29 -4.17
CA ASN A 265 -3.40 1.16 -5.18
C ASN A 265 -4.60 0.47 -5.86
N THR A 266 -4.44 -0.80 -6.26
CA THR A 266 -5.51 -1.59 -6.89
C THR A 266 -6.74 -1.68 -5.99
N ILE A 267 -6.56 -1.96 -4.71
CA ILE A 267 -7.68 -2.06 -3.77
C ILE A 267 -8.20 -0.69 -3.32
N GLY A 268 -7.67 0.45 -3.78
CA GLY A 268 -8.14 1.79 -3.36
C GLY A 268 -7.78 2.19 -1.92
N GLY A 269 -6.71 1.62 -1.38
CA GLY A 269 -6.13 1.99 -0.08
C GLY A 269 -5.20 3.20 -0.18
N ILE A 270 -4.89 3.81 0.95
CA ILE A 270 -3.94 4.93 1.06
C ILE A 270 -2.62 4.38 1.60
N LEU A 271 -1.57 4.32 0.80
CA LEU A 271 -0.23 3.93 1.27
C LEU A 271 0.53 5.18 1.75
N VAL A 272 1.05 5.14 2.99
CA VAL A 272 1.89 6.19 3.57
C VAL A 272 3.32 5.73 3.75
N ASP A 273 4.28 6.66 3.67
CA ASP A 273 5.71 6.33 3.66
C ASP A 273 6.23 5.88 5.03
N ASN A 274 5.69 6.46 6.10
CA ASN A 274 6.21 6.27 7.46
C ASN A 274 5.13 6.50 8.52
N LEU A 275 5.48 6.24 9.78
CA LEU A 275 4.57 6.39 10.90
C LEU A 275 4.16 7.85 11.14
N HIS A 276 5.07 8.82 11.00
CA HIS A 276 4.76 10.24 11.18
C HIS A 276 3.69 10.71 10.18
N ASP A 277 3.82 10.33 8.91
CA ASP A 277 2.83 10.57 7.87
C ASP A 277 1.46 9.96 8.21
N MET A 278 1.45 8.70 8.66
CA MET A 278 0.22 7.98 9.06
C MET A 278 -0.54 8.74 10.14
N LEU A 279 0.18 9.17 11.17
CA LEU A 279 -0.35 9.85 12.34
C LEU A 279 -0.84 11.27 11.98
N ASN A 280 -0.12 11.98 11.10
CA ASN A 280 -0.55 13.28 10.59
C ASN A 280 -1.77 13.20 9.67
N LEU A 281 -1.88 12.15 8.86
CA LEU A 281 -3.07 11.88 8.05
C LEU A 281 -4.31 11.57 8.91
N ALA A 282 -4.12 10.94 10.07
CA ALA A 282 -5.23 10.63 10.97
C ALA A 282 -6.02 11.88 11.39
N LYS A 283 -5.35 13.03 11.56
CA LYS A 283 -6.00 14.30 11.89
C LYS A 283 -6.98 14.75 10.79
N ILE A 284 -6.61 14.62 9.52
CA ILE A 284 -7.48 14.94 8.38
C ILE A 284 -8.60 13.93 8.22
N LEU A 285 -8.33 12.63 8.35
CA LEU A 285 -9.37 11.61 8.20
C LEU A 285 -10.47 11.72 9.26
N MET A 286 -10.12 12.22 10.45
CA MET A 286 -11.09 12.47 11.52
C MET A 286 -11.83 13.79 11.34
N TYR A 287 -11.34 14.67 10.47
CA TYR A 287 -12.04 15.90 10.12
C TYR A 287 -13.37 15.57 9.43
N SER A 288 -14.41 16.34 9.74
CA SER A 288 -15.75 16.13 9.19
C SER A 288 -16.00 16.90 7.90
N GLU A 289 -15.08 17.77 7.52
CA GLU A 289 -15.24 18.71 6.41
C GLU A 289 -14.46 18.23 5.18
N PRO A 290 -14.94 18.55 3.96
CA PRO A 290 -14.24 18.19 2.74
C PRO A 290 -12.87 18.87 2.67
N ILE A 291 -11.88 18.13 2.18
CA ILE A 291 -10.55 18.62 1.85
C ILE A 291 -10.38 18.57 0.33
N SER A 292 -9.88 19.66 -0.24
CA SER A 292 -9.66 19.83 -1.67
C SER A 292 -8.16 19.74 -2.00
N GLU A 293 -7.87 19.40 -3.25
CA GLU A 293 -6.51 19.51 -3.82
C GLU A 293 -6.12 20.95 -4.17
N GLU A 294 -7.11 21.86 -4.14
CA GLU A 294 -6.92 23.30 -4.33
C GLU A 294 -6.85 24.00 -2.97
N LEU A 295 -5.73 24.68 -2.72
CA LEU A 295 -5.40 25.29 -1.44
C LEU A 295 -5.34 26.81 -1.55
N LEU A 296 -5.89 27.49 -0.54
CA LEU A 296 -5.60 28.89 -0.24
C LEU A 296 -4.68 28.95 0.97
N VAL A 297 -3.47 29.44 0.79
CA VAL A 297 -2.53 29.66 1.89
C VAL A 297 -2.79 31.05 2.48
N ILE A 298 -2.95 31.14 3.79
CA ILE A 298 -3.11 32.40 4.54
C ILE A 298 -2.02 32.44 5.61
N THR A 299 -1.14 33.44 5.58
CA THR A 299 0.05 33.46 6.45
C THR A 299 0.46 34.88 6.83
N ASN A 300 1.05 35.09 8.01
CA ASN A 300 1.72 36.35 8.37
C ASN A 300 3.23 36.37 7.99
N SER A 301 3.68 35.38 7.22
CA SER A 301 5.08 35.22 6.85
C SER A 301 5.24 34.84 5.39
N GLY A 302 5.72 35.79 4.57
CA GLY A 302 6.02 35.55 3.16
C GLY A 302 7.03 34.42 2.92
N GLY A 303 8.01 34.22 3.82
CA GLY A 303 8.96 33.11 3.72
C GLY A 303 8.30 31.73 3.84
N HIS A 304 7.38 31.56 4.79
CA HIS A 304 6.56 30.35 4.88
C HIS A 304 5.65 30.20 3.67
N GLY A 305 5.13 31.32 3.13
CA GLY A 305 4.36 31.33 1.88
C GLY A 305 5.13 30.73 0.71
N VAL A 306 6.41 31.05 0.56
CA VAL A 306 7.29 30.46 -0.48
C VAL A 306 7.46 28.95 -0.25
N LEU A 307 7.92 28.55 0.94
CA LEU A 307 8.22 27.14 1.24
C LEU A 307 6.99 26.23 1.08
N VAL A 308 5.82 26.68 1.54
CA VAL A 308 4.60 25.89 1.41
C VAL A 308 4.11 25.83 -0.03
N SER A 309 4.36 26.87 -0.85
CA SER A 309 4.03 26.83 -2.28
C SER A 309 4.86 25.78 -3.00
N ASP A 310 6.16 25.72 -2.71
CA ASP A 310 7.06 24.69 -3.26
C ASP A 310 6.62 23.28 -2.86
N GLU A 311 6.21 23.07 -1.60
CA GLU A 311 5.74 21.76 -1.13
C GLU A 311 4.37 21.39 -1.72
N ILE A 312 3.47 22.35 -1.94
CA ILE A 312 2.18 22.14 -2.64
C ILE A 312 2.44 21.64 -4.06
N ASP A 313 3.30 22.34 -4.82
CA ASP A 313 3.65 21.96 -6.19
C ASP A 313 4.35 20.60 -6.27
N LYS A 314 5.30 20.34 -5.37
CA LYS A 314 6.03 19.07 -5.28
C LYS A 314 5.14 17.87 -5.00
N ASN A 315 4.01 18.09 -4.31
CA ASN A 315 3.01 17.04 -4.04
C ASN A 315 1.89 16.99 -5.09
N GLY A 316 1.96 17.78 -6.16
CA GLY A 316 0.96 17.80 -7.23
C GLY A 316 -0.38 18.44 -6.81
N LEU A 317 -0.40 19.18 -5.71
CA LEU A 317 -1.53 19.99 -5.28
C LEU A 317 -1.48 21.37 -5.97
N ARG A 318 -2.51 22.19 -5.82
CA ARG A 318 -2.61 23.47 -6.55
C ARG A 318 -2.99 24.62 -5.64
N LEU A 319 -2.45 25.81 -5.93
CA LEU A 319 -2.91 27.06 -5.32
C LEU A 319 -4.15 27.58 -6.07
N VAL A 320 -5.24 27.82 -5.34
CA VAL A 320 -6.46 28.38 -5.93
C VAL A 320 -6.28 29.85 -6.33
N GLU A 321 -6.91 30.27 -7.41
CA GLU A 321 -6.98 31.69 -7.77
C GLU A 321 -8.05 32.41 -6.93
N ILE A 322 -7.67 33.56 -6.34
CA ILE A 322 -8.61 34.41 -5.59
C ILE A 322 -9.46 35.22 -6.58
N PRO A 323 -10.81 35.13 -6.53
CA PRO A 323 -11.69 35.92 -7.39
C PRO A 323 -11.52 37.43 -7.21
N GLU A 324 -11.68 38.19 -8.29
CA GLU A 324 -11.44 39.65 -8.29
C GLU A 324 -12.26 40.43 -7.26
N TRP A 325 -13.50 40.02 -7.00
CA TRP A 325 -14.33 40.66 -5.98
C TRP A 325 -13.79 40.42 -4.55
N MET A 326 -13.24 39.24 -4.27
CA MET A 326 -12.57 38.96 -2.98
C MET A 326 -11.26 39.74 -2.89
N LYS A 327 -10.50 39.85 -4.00
CA LYS A 327 -9.26 40.65 -4.05
C LYS A 327 -9.53 42.10 -3.62
N LYS A 328 -10.61 42.70 -4.13
CA LYS A 328 -11.04 44.07 -3.76
C LYS A 328 -11.37 44.22 -2.28
N GLU A 329 -12.04 43.24 -1.67
CA GLU A 329 -12.32 43.26 -0.23
C GLU A 329 -11.06 43.05 0.61
N LEU A 330 -10.17 42.15 0.18
CA LEU A 330 -8.88 41.90 0.84
C LEU A 330 -7.97 43.13 0.81
N THR A 331 -7.93 43.88 -0.30
CA THR A 331 -7.16 45.14 -0.39
C THR A 331 -7.53 46.16 0.69
N LYS A 332 -8.77 46.14 1.20
CA LYS A 332 -9.21 47.06 2.26
C LYS A 332 -8.59 46.74 3.63
N ILE A 333 -8.15 45.51 3.86
CA ILE A 333 -7.59 45.05 5.14
C ILE A 333 -6.08 44.80 5.09
N LEU A 334 -5.51 44.66 3.89
CA LEU A 334 -4.08 44.44 3.69
C LEU A 334 -3.31 45.77 3.70
N PRO A 335 -2.08 45.79 4.24
CA PRO A 335 -1.22 46.95 4.12
C PRO A 335 -0.78 47.15 2.65
N PRO A 336 -0.32 48.37 2.27
CA PRO A 336 0.15 48.65 0.90
C PRO A 336 1.33 47.79 0.43
N THR A 337 2.04 47.16 1.38
CA THR A 337 3.18 46.25 1.13
C THR A 337 2.76 44.83 0.79
N SER A 338 1.46 44.50 0.86
CA SER A 338 0.92 43.18 0.54
C SER A 338 -0.09 43.25 -0.62
N LEU A 339 -0.21 42.14 -1.34
CA LEU A 339 -1.11 41.98 -2.47
C LEU A 339 -2.12 40.86 -2.18
N PRO A 340 -3.39 41.00 -2.61
CA PRO A 340 -4.40 39.96 -2.44
C PRO A 340 -4.22 38.83 -3.48
N LYS A 341 -3.15 38.04 -3.31
CA LYS A 341 -2.85 36.86 -4.13
C LYS A 341 -2.71 35.61 -3.26
N ASN A 342 -2.47 34.46 -3.86
CA ASN A 342 -2.18 33.21 -3.16
C ASN A 342 -0.68 32.88 -3.34
N PRO A 343 0.11 32.70 -2.27
CA PRO A 343 -0.25 32.82 -0.85
C PRO A 343 -0.74 34.22 -0.43
N LEU A 344 -1.75 34.25 0.44
CA LEU A 344 -2.29 35.47 1.03
C LEU A 344 -1.42 35.86 2.25
N ASP A 345 -0.45 36.73 1.99
CA ASP A 345 0.46 37.27 3.00
C ASP A 345 -0.19 38.42 3.78
N LEU A 346 -0.53 38.17 5.04
CA LEU A 346 -1.09 39.14 5.97
C LEU A 346 -0.04 40.05 6.61
N THR A 347 1.25 39.86 6.29
CA THR A 347 2.45 40.54 6.82
C THR A 347 2.73 40.29 8.30
N GLY A 348 3.98 40.50 8.73
CA GLY A 348 4.45 40.14 10.08
C GLY A 348 3.82 40.94 11.24
N ASP A 349 3.17 42.06 10.95
CA ASP A 349 2.40 42.86 11.91
C ASP A 349 0.91 42.44 11.98
N ALA A 350 0.51 41.36 11.30
CA ALA A 350 -0.86 40.86 11.34
C ALA A 350 -1.30 40.58 12.78
N ASP A 351 -2.43 41.16 13.17
CA ASP A 351 -3.09 40.90 14.43
C ASP A 351 -4.23 39.86 14.26
N ARG A 352 -4.87 39.54 15.38
CA ARG A 352 -6.01 38.62 15.43
C ARG A 352 -7.15 39.04 14.49
N GLU A 353 -7.43 40.34 14.38
CA GLU A 353 -8.54 40.86 13.59
C GLU A 353 -8.26 40.79 12.08
N ARG A 354 -7.01 40.98 11.64
CA ARG A 354 -6.61 40.79 10.23
C ARG A 354 -6.82 39.34 9.79
N TYR A 355 -6.45 38.36 10.61
CA TYR A 355 -6.75 36.94 10.36
C TYR A 355 -8.27 36.68 10.28
N HIS A 356 -9.04 37.22 11.23
CA HIS A 356 -10.50 37.03 11.25
C HIS A 356 -11.15 37.61 9.98
N ASN A 357 -10.79 38.83 9.60
CA ASN A 357 -11.35 39.50 8.43
C ASN A 357 -10.94 38.79 7.12
N ALA A 358 -9.69 38.36 6.99
CA ALA A 358 -9.23 37.59 5.82
C ALA A 358 -10.02 36.28 5.67
N LEU A 359 -10.15 35.50 6.75
CA LEU A 359 -10.91 34.25 6.77
C LEU A 359 -12.40 34.48 6.47
N LYS A 360 -12.97 35.59 6.97
CA LYS A 360 -14.35 35.96 6.68
C LYS A 360 -14.58 36.21 5.19
N ILE A 361 -13.69 36.98 4.55
CA ILE A 361 -13.78 37.31 3.12
C ILE A 361 -13.67 36.06 2.25
N VAL A 362 -12.72 35.18 2.56
CA VAL A 362 -12.44 33.97 1.75
C VAL A 362 -13.26 32.75 2.18
N SER A 363 -14.14 32.89 3.18
CA SER A 363 -14.89 31.78 3.78
C SER A 363 -15.75 31.02 2.78
N SER A 364 -16.25 31.68 1.73
CA SER A 364 -17.07 31.07 0.69
C SER A 364 -16.28 30.47 -0.48
N LEU A 365 -14.94 30.57 -0.47
CA LEU A 365 -14.10 29.98 -1.52
C LEU A 365 -14.04 28.45 -1.34
N ASP A 366 -14.38 27.69 -2.38
CA ASP A 366 -14.42 26.24 -2.33
C ASP A 366 -13.02 25.64 -2.49
N CYS A 367 -12.26 25.62 -1.40
CA CYS A 367 -10.87 25.19 -1.32
C CYS A 367 -10.50 24.88 0.13
N THR A 368 -9.40 24.15 0.31
CA THR A 368 -8.79 23.98 1.63
C THR A 368 -8.00 25.23 2.01
N LYS A 369 -8.32 25.82 3.16
CA LYS A 369 -7.68 27.04 3.68
C LYS A 369 -6.60 26.64 4.67
N LEU A 370 -5.35 26.71 4.24
CA LEU A 370 -4.19 26.41 5.07
C LEU A 370 -3.74 27.70 5.77
N VAL A 371 -4.12 27.84 7.03
CA VAL A 371 -3.85 29.04 7.84
C VAL A 371 -2.58 28.81 8.65
N ILE A 372 -1.52 29.52 8.29
CA ILE A 372 -0.20 29.44 8.92
C ILE A 372 -0.01 30.66 9.81
N VAL A 373 0.33 30.44 11.07
CA VAL A 373 0.72 31.51 11.99
C VAL A 373 2.11 31.26 12.54
N GLN A 374 3.01 32.21 12.29
CA GLN A 374 4.24 32.36 13.06
C GLN A 374 3.97 33.29 14.24
N SER A 375 4.16 32.80 15.46
CA SER A 375 4.03 33.61 16.68
C SER A 375 4.99 34.79 16.64
N LEU A 376 4.46 35.99 16.84
CA LEU A 376 5.17 37.26 16.91
C LEU A 376 4.54 38.13 18.03
N PRO A 377 5.17 39.23 18.48
CA PRO A 377 4.61 40.04 19.57
C PRO A 377 3.18 40.57 19.33
N MET A 378 2.78 40.67 18.07
CA MET A 378 1.48 41.19 17.64
C MET A 378 0.37 40.13 17.67
N VAL A 379 0.73 38.84 17.61
CA VAL A 379 -0.24 37.74 17.58
C VAL A 379 0.36 36.42 18.06
N SER A 380 -0.36 35.72 18.93
CA SER A 380 0.00 34.39 19.41
C SER A 380 -0.60 33.27 18.54
N CYS A 381 -0.04 32.06 18.62
CA CYS A 381 -0.62 30.91 17.92
C CYS A 381 -2.02 30.60 18.48
N SER A 382 -2.21 30.70 19.79
CA SER A 382 -3.49 30.40 20.43
C SER A 382 -4.58 31.42 20.06
N ASP A 383 -4.24 32.68 19.82
CA ASP A 383 -5.18 33.69 19.31
C ASP A 383 -5.69 33.32 17.92
N VAL A 384 -4.79 32.96 17.00
CA VAL A 384 -5.18 32.55 15.65
C VAL A 384 -5.95 31.22 15.68
N ALA A 385 -5.59 30.27 16.53
CA ALA A 385 -6.36 29.03 16.70
C ALA A 385 -7.81 29.29 17.15
N ARG A 386 -8.04 30.28 18.03
CA ARG A 386 -9.40 30.72 18.39
C ARG A 386 -10.12 31.39 17.23
N VAL A 387 -9.41 32.15 16.40
CA VAL A 387 -9.98 32.72 15.17
C VAL A 387 -10.42 31.62 14.21
N ILE A 388 -9.51 30.69 13.88
CA ILE A 388 -9.76 29.54 12.99
C ILE A 388 -10.98 28.74 13.48
N SER A 389 -11.11 28.55 14.78
CA SER A 389 -12.24 27.83 15.39
C SER A 389 -13.61 28.41 15.07
N ASN A 390 -13.71 29.72 14.80
CA ASN A 390 -14.98 30.36 14.39
C ASN A 390 -15.35 30.07 12.92
N PHE A 391 -14.43 29.49 12.16
CA PHE A 391 -14.61 29.12 10.75
C PHE A 391 -14.69 27.61 10.53
N LYS A 392 -15.04 26.86 11.58
CA LYS A 392 -15.44 25.46 11.43
C LYS A 392 -16.60 25.36 10.41
N GLY A 393 -16.51 24.40 9.51
CA GLY A 393 -17.42 24.22 8.37
C GLY A 393 -16.95 24.89 7.07
N LYS A 394 -15.74 25.48 7.03
CA LYS A 394 -15.19 26.22 5.89
C LYS A 394 -13.92 25.62 5.29
N GLY A 395 -13.57 24.37 5.65
CA GLY A 395 -12.40 23.65 5.14
C GLY A 395 -11.08 24.26 5.60
N VAL A 396 -10.97 24.60 6.89
CA VAL A 396 -9.79 25.27 7.46
C VAL A 396 -8.85 24.26 8.12
N ILE A 397 -7.55 24.44 7.93
CA ILE A 397 -6.48 23.69 8.59
C ILE A 397 -5.51 24.70 9.21
N GLY A 398 -5.12 24.48 10.47
CA GLY A 398 -4.19 25.35 11.17
C GLY A 398 -2.76 24.80 11.17
N VAL A 399 -1.79 25.68 10.88
CA VAL A 399 -0.36 25.44 11.09
C VAL A 399 0.14 26.49 12.08
N THR A 400 0.59 26.05 13.25
CA THR A 400 0.95 26.94 14.37
C THR A 400 2.41 26.76 14.70
N MET A 401 3.18 27.86 14.63
CA MET A 401 4.64 27.83 14.76
C MET A 401 5.08 28.86 15.80
N GLY A 402 5.57 28.40 16.96
CA GLY A 402 6.15 29.29 17.97
C GLY A 402 5.79 28.94 19.42
N LEU A 403 5.99 29.90 20.32
CA LEU A 403 6.08 29.66 21.77
C LEU A 403 4.84 28.99 22.40
N ASP A 404 3.63 29.28 21.92
CA ASP A 404 2.38 28.72 22.45
C ASP A 404 1.69 27.74 21.47
N GLU A 405 2.44 27.12 20.55
CA GLU A 405 1.89 26.19 19.56
C GLU A 405 1.17 24.99 20.19
N ASP A 406 1.68 24.40 21.27
CA ASP A 406 1.02 23.29 21.97
C ASP A 406 -0.39 23.67 22.47
N MET A 407 -0.54 24.91 22.96
CA MET A 407 -1.84 25.42 23.40
C MET A 407 -2.77 25.65 22.21
N ALA A 408 -2.23 26.18 21.11
CA ALA A 408 -2.97 26.39 19.86
C ALA A 408 -3.47 25.08 19.25
N LEU A 409 -2.61 24.06 19.16
CA LEU A 409 -2.97 22.72 18.70
C LEU A 409 -4.09 22.12 19.55
N LYS A 410 -3.98 22.23 20.88
CA LYS A 410 -5.04 21.74 21.79
C LYS A 410 -6.39 22.45 21.59
N ILE A 411 -6.39 23.74 21.23
CA ILE A 411 -7.60 24.48 20.87
C ILE A 411 -8.20 23.90 19.59
N LEU A 412 -7.39 23.74 18.52
CA LEU A 412 -7.83 23.18 17.24
C LEU A 412 -8.36 21.74 17.40
N GLU A 413 -7.65 20.90 18.15
CA GLU A 413 -8.07 19.52 18.46
C GLU A 413 -9.43 19.49 19.17
N THR A 414 -9.63 20.37 20.16
CA THR A 414 -10.88 20.43 20.92
C THR A 414 -12.06 20.92 20.07
N THR A 415 -11.80 21.73 19.04
CA THR A 415 -12.82 22.17 18.08
C THR A 415 -12.99 21.23 16.89
N GLY A 416 -12.12 20.21 16.76
CA GLY A 416 -12.14 19.21 15.71
C GLY A 416 -11.56 19.70 14.38
N ILE A 417 -10.67 20.70 14.42
CA ILE A 417 -9.96 21.25 13.26
C ILE A 417 -8.54 20.65 13.23
N PRO A 418 -8.05 20.17 12.06
CA PRO A 418 -6.68 19.66 11.96
C PRO A 418 -5.65 20.74 12.27
N GLY A 419 -4.72 20.41 13.19
CA GLY A 419 -3.62 21.27 13.61
C GLY A 419 -2.25 20.63 13.35
N TYR A 420 -1.32 21.41 12.83
CA TYR A 420 0.05 21.02 12.51
C TYR A 420 1.05 22.05 13.01
N THR A 421 2.30 21.64 13.21
CA THR A 421 3.43 22.55 13.50
C THR A 421 4.27 22.84 12.27
N PHE A 422 4.22 21.96 11.26
CA PHE A 422 4.92 22.14 9.99
C PHE A 422 3.92 22.15 8.83
N PRO A 423 4.00 23.12 7.91
CA PRO A 423 3.12 23.16 6.75
C PRO A 423 3.30 21.94 5.83
N GLU A 424 4.51 21.40 5.74
CA GLU A 424 4.82 20.22 4.92
C GLU A 424 4.03 18.99 5.37
N ASP A 425 3.88 18.79 6.69
CA ASP A 425 3.07 17.70 7.25
C ASP A 425 1.59 17.84 6.85
N ALA A 426 1.06 19.07 6.85
CA ALA A 426 -0.32 19.34 6.45
C ALA A 426 -0.51 19.09 4.95
N VAL A 427 0.38 19.61 4.11
CA VAL A 427 0.36 19.44 2.65
C VAL A 427 0.45 17.96 2.28
N LYS A 428 1.38 17.21 2.89
CA LYS A 428 1.55 15.79 2.63
C LYS A 428 0.32 14.97 3.05
N ALA A 429 -0.28 15.30 4.20
CA ALA A 429 -1.51 14.68 4.66
C ALA A 429 -2.70 14.97 3.72
N ILE A 430 -2.82 16.21 3.21
CA ILE A 430 -3.82 16.57 2.19
C ILE A 430 -3.60 15.72 0.92
N LYS A 431 -2.36 15.64 0.42
CA LYS A 431 -2.02 14.82 -0.73
C LYS A 431 -2.45 13.37 -0.56
N TYR A 432 -2.16 12.72 0.57
CA TYR A 432 -2.58 11.33 0.79
C TYR A 432 -4.10 11.17 0.83
N TYR A 433 -4.81 12.15 1.38
CA TYR A 433 -6.27 12.13 1.46
C TYR A 433 -6.91 12.31 0.08
N THR A 434 -6.44 13.26 -0.72
CA THR A 434 -7.01 13.59 -2.03
C THR A 434 -6.56 12.64 -3.14
N SER A 435 -5.37 12.06 -3.04
CA SER A 435 -4.83 11.11 -4.03
C SER A 435 -5.31 9.66 -3.81
N ARG A 436 -6.40 9.47 -3.07
CA ARG A 436 -6.91 8.13 -2.76
C ARG A 436 -7.42 7.44 -4.04
N PRO A 437 -6.89 6.28 -4.43
CA PRO A 437 -7.31 5.61 -5.66
C PRO A 437 -8.74 5.06 -5.56
N THR A 438 -9.39 4.95 -6.71
CA THR A 438 -10.68 4.26 -6.80
C THR A 438 -10.45 2.74 -6.74
N PRO A 439 -11.14 2.00 -5.86
CA PRO A 439 -10.93 0.56 -5.72
C PRO A 439 -11.37 -0.21 -6.98
N ARG A 440 -10.48 -1.07 -7.47
CA ARG A 440 -10.67 -1.96 -8.62
C ARG A 440 -10.74 -3.41 -8.16
N LYS A 441 -11.68 -4.18 -8.72
CA LYS A 441 -11.71 -5.64 -8.54
C LYS A 441 -11.04 -6.32 -9.74
N LYS A 442 -9.97 -7.07 -9.49
CA LYS A 442 -9.25 -7.83 -10.53
C LYS A 442 -9.95 -9.16 -10.75
N ILE A 443 -10.44 -9.41 -11.96
CA ILE A 443 -11.04 -10.69 -12.34
C ILE A 443 -9.98 -11.47 -13.13
N ARG A 444 -9.35 -12.44 -12.48
CA ARG A 444 -8.34 -13.32 -13.09
C ARG A 444 -9.02 -14.53 -13.73
N THR A 445 -9.50 -14.36 -14.96
CA THR A 445 -10.03 -15.49 -15.74
C THR A 445 -8.96 -15.99 -16.69
N VAL A 446 -8.52 -17.24 -16.50
CA VAL A 446 -7.54 -17.90 -17.37
C VAL A 446 -8.24 -18.38 -18.64
N GLN A 447 -7.85 -17.84 -19.79
CA GLN A 447 -8.37 -18.21 -21.11
C GLN A 447 -7.24 -18.25 -22.14
N PRO A 448 -6.33 -19.23 -22.04
CA PRO A 448 -5.19 -19.35 -22.93
C PRO A 448 -5.61 -19.66 -24.36
N ILE A 449 -4.83 -19.17 -25.31
CA ILE A 449 -4.98 -19.46 -26.73
C ILE A 449 -4.37 -20.86 -27.00
N GLU A 450 -5.12 -21.75 -27.64
CA GLU A 450 -4.69 -23.15 -27.89
C GLU A 450 -3.32 -23.24 -28.58
N ALA A 451 -3.10 -22.42 -29.62
CA ALA A 451 -1.82 -22.37 -30.32
C ALA A 451 -0.65 -21.93 -29.42
N ALA A 452 -0.91 -21.09 -28.42
CA ALA A 452 0.09 -20.71 -27.43
C ALA A 452 0.40 -21.86 -26.46
N LEU A 453 -0.62 -22.59 -26.00
CA LEU A 453 -0.43 -23.77 -25.14
C LEU A 453 0.44 -24.83 -25.80
N GLU A 454 0.12 -25.18 -27.04
CA GLU A 454 0.91 -26.15 -27.80
C GLU A 454 2.34 -25.67 -28.04
N LEU A 455 2.56 -24.36 -28.23
CA LEU A 455 3.90 -23.79 -28.38
C LEU A 455 4.75 -23.89 -27.11
N VAL A 456 4.15 -23.76 -25.92
CA VAL A 456 4.86 -23.76 -24.62
C VAL A 456 4.92 -25.13 -23.94
N LYS A 457 4.15 -26.10 -24.42
CA LYS A 457 4.00 -27.43 -23.81
C LYS A 457 5.33 -28.11 -23.53
N GLY A 458 5.56 -28.48 -22.27
CA GLY A 458 6.75 -29.21 -21.82
C GLY A 458 8.05 -28.39 -21.80
N LYS A 459 7.98 -27.07 -21.96
CA LYS A 459 9.15 -26.18 -21.99
C LYS A 459 9.27 -25.39 -20.69
N LYS A 460 10.52 -25.17 -20.25
CA LYS A 460 10.85 -24.28 -19.13
C LYS A 460 11.27 -22.88 -19.60
N THR A 461 11.80 -22.79 -20.80
CA THR A 461 12.21 -21.54 -21.44
C THR A 461 11.85 -21.60 -22.92
N LEU A 462 11.61 -20.45 -23.52
CA LEU A 462 11.37 -20.35 -24.97
C LEU A 462 12.64 -19.90 -25.68
N LYS A 463 12.84 -20.43 -26.89
CA LYS A 463 13.84 -19.90 -27.83
C LYS A 463 13.37 -18.55 -28.36
N ASP A 464 14.28 -17.68 -28.78
CA ASP A 464 13.94 -16.31 -29.21
C ASP A 464 12.80 -16.25 -30.25
N PHE A 465 12.88 -17.11 -31.27
CA PHE A 465 11.87 -17.16 -32.33
C PHE A 465 10.53 -17.75 -31.87
N GLU A 466 10.54 -18.59 -30.83
CA GLU A 466 9.32 -19.11 -30.21
C GLU A 466 8.67 -18.01 -29.36
N ALA A 467 9.47 -17.21 -28.66
CA ALA A 467 8.99 -16.04 -27.92
C ALA A 467 8.38 -14.99 -28.87
N LEU A 468 9.00 -14.71 -30.02
CA LEU A 468 8.43 -13.84 -31.06
C LEU A 468 7.12 -14.39 -31.63
N LYS A 469 7.06 -15.69 -31.95
CA LYS A 469 5.80 -16.33 -32.37
C LYS A 469 4.72 -16.23 -31.28
N LEU A 470 5.10 -16.36 -30.02
CA LEU A 470 4.15 -16.23 -28.92
C LEU A 470 3.58 -14.80 -28.82
N MET A 471 4.42 -13.78 -29.02
CA MET A 471 3.96 -12.39 -29.14
C MET A 471 2.90 -12.26 -30.23
N GLU A 472 3.19 -12.79 -31.42
CA GLU A 472 2.27 -12.75 -32.57
C GLU A 472 0.94 -13.47 -32.29
N ILE A 473 0.96 -14.62 -31.60
CA ILE A 473 -0.25 -15.36 -31.20
C ILE A 473 -1.14 -14.52 -30.29
N TYR A 474 -0.55 -13.76 -29.36
CA TYR A 474 -1.29 -12.81 -28.51
C TYR A 474 -1.58 -11.47 -29.20
N GLY A 475 -1.21 -11.32 -30.47
CA GLY A 475 -1.42 -10.13 -31.28
C GLY A 475 -0.43 -8.99 -30.98
N ILE A 476 0.61 -9.22 -30.21
CA ILE A 476 1.69 -8.25 -30.00
C ILE A 476 2.54 -8.23 -31.27
N ARG A 477 2.73 -7.05 -31.88
CA ARG A 477 3.44 -6.94 -33.15
C ARG A 477 4.94 -7.19 -32.94
N THR A 478 5.56 -7.81 -33.93
CA THR A 478 7.00 -8.03 -34.05
C THR A 478 7.49 -7.34 -35.34
N PRO A 479 8.76 -6.92 -35.42
CA PRO A 479 9.34 -6.54 -36.72
C PRO A 479 9.29 -7.74 -37.67
N LYS A 480 9.28 -7.53 -38.98
CA LYS A 480 9.46 -8.65 -39.92
C LYS A 480 10.74 -9.39 -39.57
N TRP A 481 10.68 -10.72 -39.51
CA TRP A 481 11.81 -11.53 -39.08
C TRP A 481 11.88 -12.88 -39.81
N GLY A 482 13.06 -13.47 -39.81
CA GLY A 482 13.29 -14.82 -40.31
C GLY A 482 14.55 -15.46 -39.71
N LEU A 483 14.68 -16.77 -39.86
CA LEU A 483 15.83 -17.54 -39.40
C LEU A 483 16.66 -17.99 -40.58
N ALA A 484 17.97 -18.00 -40.40
CA ALA A 484 18.93 -18.51 -41.36
C ALA A 484 19.90 -19.50 -40.69
N ASN A 485 20.13 -20.62 -41.38
CA ASN A 485 21.12 -21.64 -40.99
C ASN A 485 22.31 -21.70 -41.96
N ASN A 486 22.32 -20.85 -42.99
CA ASN A 486 23.46 -20.64 -43.87
C ASN A 486 23.43 -19.24 -44.51
N GLU A 487 24.53 -18.85 -45.16
CA GLU A 487 24.69 -17.53 -45.78
C GLU A 487 23.64 -17.24 -46.88
N ASN A 488 23.25 -18.24 -47.66
CA ASN A 488 22.26 -18.06 -48.73
C ASN A 488 20.85 -17.84 -48.16
N GLU A 489 20.47 -18.61 -47.15
CA GLU A 489 19.24 -18.36 -46.37
C GLU A 489 19.26 -16.98 -45.75
N ALA A 490 20.39 -16.55 -45.18
CA ALA A 490 20.52 -15.23 -44.57
C ALA A 490 20.29 -14.11 -45.57
N GLN A 491 20.87 -14.22 -46.76
CA GLN A 491 20.66 -13.27 -47.85
C GLN A 491 19.18 -13.23 -48.28
N ASN A 492 18.57 -14.39 -48.54
CA ASN A 492 17.18 -14.47 -49.00
C ASN A 492 16.20 -13.90 -47.97
N VAL A 493 16.42 -14.18 -46.69
CA VAL A 493 15.59 -13.63 -45.60
C VAL A 493 15.77 -12.11 -45.53
N ALA A 494 16.99 -11.60 -45.56
CA ALA A 494 17.26 -10.16 -45.52
C ALA A 494 16.63 -9.43 -46.73
N ASP A 495 16.76 -9.96 -47.94
CA ASP A 495 16.15 -9.41 -49.16
C ASP A 495 14.61 -9.37 -49.05
N SER A 496 13.98 -10.35 -48.40
CA SER A 496 12.52 -10.37 -48.20
C SER A 496 12.01 -9.37 -47.15
N ILE A 497 12.85 -9.04 -46.16
CA ILE A 497 12.53 -8.11 -45.08
C ILE A 497 12.69 -6.66 -45.57
N GLY A 498 13.79 -6.37 -46.27
CA GLY A 498 14.23 -5.03 -46.66
C GLY A 498 15.28 -4.45 -45.72
N TYR A 499 16.16 -3.60 -46.27
CA TYR A 499 17.34 -3.05 -45.59
C TYR A 499 17.12 -1.65 -44.98
N PRO A 500 17.88 -1.27 -43.94
CA PRO A 500 18.84 -2.10 -43.20
C PRO A 500 18.16 -3.16 -42.32
N VAL A 501 18.84 -4.29 -42.11
CA VAL A 501 18.41 -5.35 -41.18
C VAL A 501 19.28 -5.40 -39.93
N VAL A 502 18.75 -6.03 -38.89
CA VAL A 502 19.49 -6.41 -37.68
C VAL A 502 19.70 -7.91 -37.69
N MET A 503 20.94 -8.36 -37.50
CA MET A 503 21.28 -9.78 -37.42
C MET A 503 21.71 -10.12 -35.99
N LYS A 504 21.10 -11.17 -35.42
CA LYS A 504 21.28 -11.57 -34.03
C LYS A 504 21.57 -13.07 -33.93
N ILE A 505 22.41 -13.48 -32.99
CA ILE A 505 22.52 -14.90 -32.63
C ILE A 505 21.18 -15.43 -32.12
N SER A 506 20.86 -16.69 -32.40
CA SER A 506 19.62 -17.34 -31.96
C SER A 506 19.91 -18.70 -31.29
N PRO A 507 20.45 -18.69 -30.06
CA PRO A 507 20.73 -19.90 -29.30
C PRO A 507 19.45 -20.69 -28.95
N ASP A 508 19.62 -21.95 -28.52
CA ASP A 508 18.52 -22.76 -28.02
C ASP A 508 18.17 -22.48 -26.54
N THR A 509 19.03 -21.74 -25.84
CA THR A 509 18.81 -21.25 -24.47
C THR A 509 18.85 -19.72 -24.45
N PRO A 510 17.98 -19.04 -23.67
CA PRO A 510 18.03 -17.59 -23.55
C PRO A 510 19.37 -17.12 -22.99
N LEU A 511 20.06 -16.24 -23.72
CA LEU A 511 21.34 -15.63 -23.34
C LEU A 511 21.29 -14.11 -23.58
N HIS A 512 22.04 -13.32 -22.81
CA HIS A 512 22.19 -11.88 -23.06
C HIS A 512 23.06 -11.63 -24.30
N LYS A 513 22.41 -11.47 -25.46
CA LYS A 513 23.07 -11.41 -26.79
C LYS A 513 24.07 -10.27 -26.91
N THR A 514 23.76 -9.12 -26.30
CA THR A 514 24.62 -7.92 -26.33
C THR A 514 25.98 -8.16 -25.68
N GLU A 515 26.03 -8.94 -24.59
CA GLU A 515 27.28 -9.26 -23.87
C GLU A 515 28.21 -10.16 -24.70
N LEU A 516 27.63 -10.99 -25.58
CA LEU A 516 28.37 -11.85 -26.49
C LEU A 516 28.73 -11.17 -27.82
N LYS A 517 28.49 -9.85 -27.96
CA LYS A 517 28.54 -9.13 -29.25
C LYS A 517 27.69 -9.80 -30.34
N GLY A 518 26.62 -10.47 -29.93
CA GLY A 518 25.77 -11.29 -30.79
C GLY A 518 24.66 -10.52 -31.49
N VAL A 519 24.75 -9.19 -31.57
CA VAL A 519 23.78 -8.31 -32.24
C VAL A 519 24.54 -7.34 -33.14
N VAL A 520 24.23 -7.36 -34.44
CA VAL A 520 24.79 -6.43 -35.43
C VAL A 520 23.64 -5.65 -36.06
N VAL A 521 23.68 -4.33 -35.91
CA VAL A 521 22.71 -3.37 -36.47
C VAL A 521 23.26 -2.72 -37.74
N ASN A 522 22.40 -2.03 -38.49
CA ASN A 522 22.72 -1.35 -39.74
C ASN A 522 23.36 -2.27 -40.79
N VAL A 523 22.89 -3.52 -40.88
CA VAL A 523 23.41 -4.46 -41.88
C VAL A 523 22.75 -4.17 -43.21
N GLU A 524 23.54 -3.68 -44.15
CA GLU A 524 23.14 -3.45 -45.53
C GLU A 524 23.32 -4.71 -46.38
N LYS A 525 22.82 -4.65 -47.62
CA LYS A 525 22.78 -5.81 -48.53
C LYS A 525 24.15 -6.47 -48.74
N GLU A 526 25.20 -5.66 -48.85
CA GLU A 526 26.56 -6.12 -49.11
C GLU A 526 27.20 -6.79 -47.89
N ASP A 527 26.72 -6.49 -46.68
CA ASP A 527 27.32 -6.93 -45.42
C ASP A 527 26.75 -8.27 -44.89
N VAL A 528 25.57 -8.69 -45.37
CA VAL A 528 24.81 -9.83 -44.81
C VAL A 528 25.65 -11.10 -44.68
N LYS A 529 26.37 -11.50 -45.74
CA LYS A 529 27.16 -12.74 -45.73
C LYS A 529 28.33 -12.67 -44.75
N LYS A 530 29.00 -11.52 -44.71
CA LYS A 530 30.12 -11.28 -43.77
C LYS A 530 29.63 -11.37 -42.33
N VAL A 531 28.54 -10.66 -42.01
CA VAL A 531 27.95 -10.65 -40.68
C VAL A 531 27.45 -12.04 -40.28
N TYR A 532 26.83 -12.79 -41.19
CA TYR A 532 26.43 -14.18 -40.95
C TYR A 532 27.63 -15.06 -40.59
N SER A 533 28.74 -14.95 -41.33
CA SER A 533 29.96 -15.73 -41.09
C SER A 533 30.57 -15.43 -39.71
N GLU A 534 30.40 -14.21 -39.19
CA GLU A 534 30.84 -13.83 -37.85
C GLU A 534 29.92 -14.39 -36.75
N LEU A 535 28.60 -14.23 -36.90
CA LEU A 535 27.62 -14.70 -35.90
C LEU A 535 27.50 -16.24 -35.86
N SER A 536 27.65 -16.91 -37.00
CA SER A 536 27.56 -18.37 -37.09
C SER A 536 28.66 -19.12 -36.36
N LYS A 537 29.78 -18.44 -36.04
CA LYS A 537 30.84 -18.97 -35.17
C LYS A 537 30.39 -19.11 -33.72
N ILE A 538 29.37 -18.37 -33.31
CA ILE A 538 28.82 -18.37 -31.94
C ILE A 538 27.65 -19.35 -31.86
N THR A 539 26.69 -19.25 -32.79
CA THR A 539 25.51 -20.12 -32.86
C THR A 539 25.21 -20.50 -34.30
N SER A 540 24.85 -21.76 -34.56
CA SER A 540 24.53 -22.24 -35.93
C SER A 540 23.31 -21.57 -36.58
N ARG A 541 22.48 -20.87 -35.81
CA ARG A 541 21.27 -20.19 -36.26
C ARG A 541 21.36 -18.69 -36.02
N VAL A 542 21.06 -17.90 -37.05
CA VAL A 542 21.00 -16.43 -36.98
C VAL A 542 19.56 -15.98 -37.20
N LEU A 543 19.09 -15.08 -36.33
CA LEU A 543 17.82 -14.37 -36.46
C LEU A 543 18.07 -13.05 -37.20
N ILE A 544 17.31 -12.82 -38.26
CA ILE A 544 17.37 -11.60 -39.07
C ILE A 544 16.05 -10.86 -38.89
N GLN A 545 16.10 -9.58 -38.54
CA GLN A 545 14.93 -8.75 -38.27
C GLN A 545 15.01 -7.42 -39.00
N GLN A 546 13.85 -6.85 -39.33
CA GLN A 546 13.74 -5.46 -39.78
C GLN A 546 14.32 -4.53 -38.72
N GLN A 547 15.18 -3.59 -39.14
CA GLN A 547 15.62 -2.55 -38.23
C GLN A 547 14.50 -1.52 -38.00
N LEU A 548 14.21 -1.26 -36.73
CA LEU A 548 13.24 -0.25 -36.32
C LEU A 548 13.95 0.92 -35.64
N ASN A 549 13.35 2.11 -35.79
CA ASN A 549 13.70 3.30 -35.02
C ASN A 549 12.47 3.71 -34.21
N GLY A 550 12.69 4.34 -33.06
CA GLY A 550 11.59 4.76 -32.20
C GLY A 550 12.03 5.05 -30.77
N LEU A 551 11.04 5.22 -29.90
CA LEU A 551 11.24 5.19 -28.46
C LEU A 551 11.41 3.73 -28.00
N GLU A 552 12.40 3.45 -27.16
CA GLU A 552 12.59 2.15 -26.52
C GLU A 552 11.79 2.10 -25.21
N VAL A 553 10.88 1.13 -25.11
CA VAL A 553 10.08 0.85 -23.92
C VAL A 553 10.44 -0.54 -23.40
N PHE A 554 10.44 -0.71 -22.08
CA PHE A 554 10.59 -1.98 -21.41
C PHE A 554 9.22 -2.46 -20.93
N ILE A 555 8.89 -3.73 -21.21
CA ILE A 555 7.76 -4.44 -20.59
C ILE A 555 8.29 -5.71 -19.94
N GLY A 556 8.26 -5.77 -18.61
CA GLY A 556 8.58 -6.96 -17.83
C GLY A 556 7.33 -7.64 -17.28
N GLY A 557 7.42 -8.94 -17.02
CA GLY A 557 6.39 -9.70 -16.32
C GLY A 557 7.03 -10.66 -15.32
N LEU A 558 6.48 -10.77 -14.13
CA LEU A 558 6.95 -11.73 -13.11
C LEU A 558 5.81 -12.28 -12.28
N LYS A 559 6.01 -13.46 -11.70
CA LYS A 559 5.09 -14.07 -10.73
C LYS A 559 5.56 -13.80 -9.31
N ASP A 560 4.93 -12.83 -8.65
CA ASP A 560 5.15 -12.52 -7.24
C ASP A 560 4.55 -13.64 -6.35
N PRO A 561 5.26 -14.09 -5.30
CA PRO A 561 4.81 -15.19 -4.46
C PRO A 561 3.56 -14.88 -3.63
N VAL A 562 3.24 -13.60 -3.40
CA VAL A 562 2.08 -13.17 -2.59
C VAL A 562 0.93 -12.77 -3.50
N PHE A 563 1.18 -11.90 -4.48
CA PHE A 563 0.13 -11.28 -5.30
C PHE A 563 -0.02 -11.91 -6.69
N GLY A 564 0.80 -12.88 -7.07
CA GLY A 564 0.73 -13.55 -8.38
C GLY A 564 1.33 -12.70 -9.51
N HIS A 565 0.75 -12.75 -10.70
CA HIS A 565 1.33 -12.09 -11.88
C HIS A 565 1.30 -10.55 -11.80
N VAL A 566 2.45 -9.96 -12.12
CA VAL A 566 2.72 -8.51 -12.13
C VAL A 566 3.34 -8.13 -13.46
N ILE A 567 2.97 -6.96 -13.99
CA ILE A 567 3.63 -6.33 -15.14
C ILE A 567 4.46 -5.12 -14.67
N LEU A 568 5.58 -4.89 -15.34
CA LEU A 568 6.53 -3.82 -15.07
C LEU A 568 6.73 -3.00 -16.34
N ILE A 569 6.65 -1.68 -16.24
CA ILE A 569 6.75 -0.77 -17.39
C ILE A 569 7.79 0.31 -17.12
N GLY A 570 8.72 0.52 -18.05
CA GLY A 570 9.77 1.52 -17.91
C GLY A 570 10.38 1.94 -19.25
N SER A 571 11.31 2.89 -19.22
CA SER A 571 12.13 3.22 -20.39
C SER A 571 13.07 2.06 -20.72
N GLY A 572 13.12 1.63 -21.99
CA GLY A 572 13.93 0.50 -22.46
C GLY A 572 15.44 0.79 -22.57
N GLY A 573 16.20 -0.26 -22.92
CA GLY A 573 17.65 -0.18 -23.16
C GLY A 573 18.52 -0.59 -21.97
N ILE A 574 19.82 -0.30 -22.03
CA ILE A 574 20.81 -0.66 -20.98
C ILE A 574 20.58 0.08 -19.65
N TYR A 575 19.72 1.11 -19.67
CA TYR A 575 19.47 1.96 -18.51
C TYR A 575 18.33 1.47 -17.62
N VAL A 576 17.64 0.38 -17.95
CA VAL A 576 16.56 -0.21 -17.11
C VAL A 576 17.07 -0.51 -15.69
N GLU A 577 18.30 -0.98 -15.53
CA GLU A 577 18.91 -1.28 -14.22
C GLU A 577 19.35 -0.02 -13.44
N VAL A 578 19.50 1.12 -14.13
CA VAL A 578 20.03 2.37 -13.57
C VAL A 578 18.91 3.39 -13.32
N LEU A 579 17.83 3.35 -14.11
CA LEU A 579 16.72 4.29 -14.06
C LEU A 579 15.61 3.75 -13.14
N LYS A 580 15.41 4.45 -12.02
CA LYS A 580 14.38 4.17 -11.01
C LYS A 580 12.92 4.43 -11.45
N ASN A 581 12.64 4.61 -12.75
CA ASN A 581 11.31 4.97 -13.25
C ASN A 581 10.60 3.74 -13.84
N VAL A 582 10.34 2.73 -13.00
CA VAL A 582 9.58 1.53 -13.37
C VAL A 582 8.25 1.55 -12.62
N ALA A 583 7.15 1.46 -13.36
CA ALA A 583 5.81 1.36 -12.82
C ALA A 583 5.37 -0.11 -12.74
N TYR A 584 4.60 -0.46 -11.70
CA TYR A 584 4.18 -1.83 -11.40
C TYR A 584 2.65 -1.92 -11.37
N ALA A 585 2.10 -2.95 -12.00
CA ALA A 585 0.67 -3.25 -11.87
C ALA A 585 0.40 -4.75 -11.78
N LEU A 586 -0.64 -5.08 -11.01
CA LEU A 586 -1.12 -6.45 -10.92
C LEU A 586 -1.87 -6.85 -12.18
N SER A 587 -1.58 -8.05 -12.67
CA SER A 587 -2.24 -8.61 -13.85
C SER A 587 -3.57 -9.32 -13.49
N PRO A 588 -4.58 -9.29 -14.38
CA PRO A 588 -4.59 -8.60 -15.69
C PRO A 588 -4.70 -7.07 -15.53
N VAL A 589 -4.06 -6.33 -16.45
CA VAL A 589 -4.09 -4.86 -16.55
C VAL A 589 -5.15 -4.44 -17.58
N TYR A 590 -5.98 -3.47 -17.22
CA TYR A 590 -6.96 -2.85 -18.11
C TYR A 590 -6.39 -1.61 -18.83
N GLU A 591 -7.09 -1.06 -19.82
CA GLU A 591 -6.57 0.05 -20.64
C GLU A 591 -6.34 1.35 -19.84
N ASP A 592 -7.23 1.67 -18.90
CA ASP A 592 -7.08 2.83 -17.99
C ASP A 592 -5.85 2.68 -17.09
N GLU A 593 -5.63 1.48 -16.55
CA GLU A 593 -4.43 1.16 -15.76
C GLU A 593 -3.16 1.22 -16.60
N ALA A 594 -3.20 0.73 -17.84
CA ALA A 594 -2.06 0.82 -18.75
C ALA A 594 -1.71 2.28 -19.03
N GLN A 595 -2.69 3.17 -19.16
CA GLN A 595 -2.45 4.61 -19.30
C GLN A 595 -1.82 5.22 -18.05
N GLU A 596 -2.30 4.86 -16.85
CA GLU A 596 -1.68 5.27 -15.58
C GLU A 596 -0.21 4.82 -15.48
N LEU A 597 0.10 3.59 -15.90
CA LEU A 597 1.46 3.07 -15.94
C LEU A 597 2.38 3.88 -16.86
N LEU A 598 1.88 4.36 -18.00
CA LEU A 598 2.66 5.20 -18.92
C LEU A 598 3.00 6.57 -18.31
N VAL A 599 2.09 7.13 -17.51
CA VAL A 599 2.33 8.38 -16.77
C VAL A 599 3.31 8.14 -15.64
N GLU A 600 3.11 7.11 -14.80
CA GLU A 600 4.00 6.81 -13.66
C GLU A 600 5.43 6.48 -14.10
N SER A 601 5.58 5.76 -15.21
CA SER A 601 6.89 5.43 -15.81
C SER A 601 7.52 6.56 -16.63
N LYS A 602 6.83 7.71 -16.76
CA LYS A 602 7.22 8.87 -17.60
C LYS A 602 7.33 8.57 -19.10
N ILE A 603 6.86 7.42 -19.56
CA ILE A 603 6.81 7.10 -20.99
C ILE A 603 5.89 8.06 -21.72
N HIS A 604 4.76 8.44 -21.11
CA HIS A 604 3.83 9.42 -21.67
C HIS A 604 4.55 10.75 -21.98
N ASP A 605 5.37 11.25 -21.07
CA ASP A 605 6.15 12.48 -21.27
C ASP A 605 7.18 12.30 -22.40
N MET A 606 7.85 11.14 -22.45
CA MET A 606 8.85 10.84 -23.49
C MET A 606 8.23 10.77 -24.90
N LEU A 607 7.02 10.22 -25.03
CA LEU A 607 6.28 10.20 -26.29
C LEU A 607 5.93 11.62 -26.76
N ASN A 608 5.56 12.49 -25.83
CA ASN A 608 5.09 13.84 -26.13
C ASN A 608 6.19 14.90 -26.24
N ALA A 609 7.39 14.65 -25.67
CA ALA A 609 8.50 15.61 -25.62
C ALA A 609 8.92 16.17 -27.00
N ARG A 610 8.84 15.36 -28.06
CA ARG A 610 9.24 15.77 -29.43
C ARG A 610 8.07 15.85 -30.42
N LYS A 611 6.82 15.69 -29.96
CA LYS A 611 5.59 15.65 -30.79
C LYS A 611 5.74 14.82 -32.07
N ARG A 612 6.37 13.64 -31.96
CA ARG A 612 6.70 12.78 -33.11
C ARG A 612 5.51 11.99 -33.66
N GLY A 613 4.34 12.05 -33.00
CA GLY A 613 3.16 11.30 -33.41
C GLY A 613 3.27 9.79 -33.20
N TYR A 614 4.02 9.36 -32.18
CA TYR A 614 4.15 7.94 -31.83
C TYR A 614 2.81 7.37 -31.33
N ASP A 615 2.51 6.12 -31.71
CA ASP A 615 1.23 5.48 -31.39
C ASP A 615 1.19 4.96 -29.95
N GLU A 616 0.86 5.84 -28.99
CA GLU A 616 0.70 5.50 -27.57
C GLU A 616 -0.32 4.36 -27.36
N SER A 617 -1.37 4.30 -28.18
CA SER A 617 -2.41 3.27 -28.09
C SER A 617 -1.86 1.86 -28.38
N SER A 618 -0.82 1.76 -29.21
CA SER A 618 -0.16 0.47 -29.47
C SER A 618 0.62 -0.05 -28.27
N ILE A 619 1.15 0.84 -27.42
CA ILE A 619 1.80 0.46 -26.17
C ILE A 619 0.76 -0.09 -25.20
N ILE A 620 -0.36 0.62 -25.02
CA ILE A 620 -1.48 0.19 -24.18
C ILE A 620 -1.97 -1.21 -24.59
N ARG A 621 -2.14 -1.46 -25.89
CA ARG A 621 -2.48 -2.80 -26.42
C ARG A 621 -1.40 -3.84 -26.12
N ALA A 622 -0.12 -3.49 -26.22
CA ALA A 622 0.97 -4.42 -25.89
C ALA A 622 0.96 -4.78 -24.40
N ILE A 623 0.82 -3.78 -23.51
CA ILE A 623 0.76 -3.95 -22.04
C ILE A 623 -0.40 -4.89 -21.66
N THR A 624 -1.60 -4.59 -22.12
CA THR A 624 -2.80 -5.39 -21.80
C THR A 624 -2.70 -6.83 -22.32
N ARG A 625 -2.15 -7.03 -23.53
CA ARG A 625 -1.93 -8.36 -24.12
C ARG A 625 -0.85 -9.15 -23.41
N VAL A 626 0.28 -8.53 -23.05
CA VAL A 626 1.34 -9.16 -22.25
C VAL A 626 0.79 -9.54 -20.88
N SER A 627 0.07 -8.64 -20.22
CA SER A 627 -0.52 -8.87 -18.91
C SER A 627 -1.50 -10.05 -18.92
N ARG A 628 -2.31 -10.18 -19.98
CA ARG A 628 -3.16 -11.35 -20.18
C ARG A 628 -2.35 -12.62 -20.44
N MET A 629 -1.35 -12.55 -21.33
CA MET A 629 -0.50 -13.69 -21.69
C MET A 629 0.19 -14.32 -20.47
N ILE A 630 0.76 -13.50 -19.57
CA ILE A 630 1.48 -14.03 -18.42
C ILE A 630 0.54 -14.75 -17.43
N VAL A 631 -0.71 -14.31 -17.33
CA VAL A 631 -1.76 -14.98 -16.54
C VAL A 631 -2.19 -16.27 -17.22
N ASP A 632 -2.52 -16.19 -18.51
CA ASP A 632 -3.06 -17.31 -19.30
C ASP A 632 -2.09 -18.51 -19.37
N LEU A 633 -0.79 -18.23 -19.47
CA LEU A 633 0.26 -19.26 -19.59
C LEU A 633 0.99 -19.53 -18.28
N ASN A 634 0.58 -18.88 -17.19
CA ASN A 634 1.23 -18.95 -15.89
C ASN A 634 2.77 -18.71 -15.99
N VAL A 635 3.16 -17.66 -16.71
CA VAL A 635 4.56 -17.29 -16.93
C VAL A 635 5.22 -16.94 -15.61
N LYS A 636 6.42 -17.47 -15.38
CA LYS A 636 7.20 -17.17 -14.18
C LYS A 636 7.90 -15.82 -14.29
N GLU A 637 8.53 -15.57 -15.43
CA GLU A 637 9.28 -14.35 -15.71
C GLU A 637 9.32 -14.09 -17.22
N MET A 638 9.23 -12.83 -17.62
CA MET A 638 9.49 -12.41 -18.99
C MET A 638 9.96 -10.97 -19.08
N ASP A 639 10.61 -10.64 -20.20
CA ASP A 639 10.91 -9.27 -20.57
C ASP A 639 10.82 -9.07 -22.09
N ILE A 640 10.34 -7.88 -22.48
CA ILE A 640 10.46 -7.31 -23.81
C ILE A 640 11.39 -6.11 -23.68
N ASN A 641 12.62 -6.25 -24.17
CA ASN A 641 13.63 -5.20 -24.06
C ASN A 641 14.53 -5.10 -25.31
N PRO A 642 14.28 -4.13 -26.21
CA PRO A 642 13.22 -3.13 -26.18
C PRO A 642 11.93 -3.57 -26.89
N LEU A 643 10.82 -2.98 -26.47
CA LEU A 643 9.64 -2.71 -27.27
C LEU A 643 9.87 -1.37 -28.01
N PHE A 644 10.02 -1.39 -29.33
CA PHE A 644 10.19 -0.17 -30.11
C PHE A 644 8.84 0.45 -30.44
N VAL A 645 8.69 1.75 -30.17
CA VAL A 645 7.47 2.52 -30.45
C VAL A 645 7.75 3.63 -31.45
N ASN A 646 7.00 3.65 -32.54
CA ASN A 646 7.03 4.70 -33.55
C ASN A 646 5.62 5.03 -34.07
N GLU A 647 5.54 5.86 -35.11
CA GLU A 647 4.29 6.25 -35.78
C GLU A 647 3.49 5.07 -36.37
N ASN A 648 4.14 3.92 -36.60
CA ASN A 648 3.50 2.73 -37.14
C ASN A 648 3.05 1.73 -36.06
N GLY A 649 3.40 1.96 -34.79
CA GLY A 649 3.00 1.14 -33.65
C GLY A 649 4.16 0.73 -32.73
N ALA A 650 3.86 -0.21 -31.84
CA ALA A 650 4.78 -0.82 -30.89
C ALA A 650 5.15 -2.24 -31.33
N PHE A 651 6.44 -2.55 -31.33
CA PHE A 651 7.00 -3.80 -31.86
C PHE A 651 7.94 -4.45 -30.84
N ALA A 652 7.68 -5.70 -30.49
CA ALA A 652 8.54 -6.48 -29.62
C ALA A 652 9.75 -7.00 -30.41
N VAL A 653 10.96 -6.52 -30.06
CA VAL A 653 12.17 -6.78 -30.85
C VAL A 653 13.10 -7.80 -30.20
N ASP A 654 13.14 -7.87 -28.88
CA ASP A 654 13.81 -8.92 -28.12
C ASP A 654 12.91 -9.35 -26.96
N VAL A 655 12.71 -10.66 -26.84
CA VAL A 655 11.74 -11.23 -25.89
C VAL A 655 12.36 -12.45 -25.23
N ARG A 656 12.32 -12.47 -23.91
CA ARG A 656 12.74 -13.61 -23.10
C ARG A 656 11.57 -14.06 -22.22
N ILE A 657 11.36 -15.37 -22.13
CA ILE A 657 10.28 -15.97 -21.36
C ILE A 657 10.79 -17.20 -20.62
N VAL A 658 10.49 -17.25 -19.33
CA VAL A 658 10.70 -18.38 -18.42
C VAL A 658 9.34 -18.85 -17.90
N LEU A 659 9.09 -20.13 -18.04
CA LEU A 659 7.87 -20.83 -17.62
C LEU A 659 8.15 -21.61 -16.31
N GLU A 660 7.10 -22.11 -15.66
CA GLU A 660 7.24 -22.93 -14.45
C GLU A 660 7.81 -24.34 -14.69
#